data_AF-A0A2H6EQF3-F1
#
_entry.id   AF-A0A2H6EQF3-F1
#
_cell.length_a   1.000
_cell.length_b   1.000
_cell.length_c   1.000
_cell.angle_alpha   90.00
_cell.angle_beta   90.00
_cell.angle_gamma   90.00
#
_symmetry.space_group_name_H-M   'P 1'
#
loop_
_entity.id
_entity.type
_entity.pdbx_description
1 polymer ?
#
loop_
_entity_poly.entity_id
_entity_poly.type
_entity_poly.pdbx_seq_one_letter_code
_entity_poly.pdbx_strand_id
1 'polypeptide(L)'
;MLVKGFLKTGYGKLTGIIFSIILFLIVFVLFIYNPLFEWYTGGVNDKLTYDSSIKLTDQQFENTAKVVIYSEKLTLAKKLTINEKNEVTRQNRIDELMHTPTFLRQSTFKHIAFFRNAGIRKYEGPKTCLKCHKKIYVTQSNGTQKKVSLMNDVINSVHFTFQRRAAGFSIYGFNGKKVNEKGNAIPLGAIDRVCGIQGNLSWTGWATLIKTYPNGKDGKAVYRSEGCGQCHIGGNYQPATEKMIPFGYVSESAKNGIDCLICHSQNYDMNYKYVIKDKNGYRWNEDRTMKAAMSVTRTTSDNCLNCHQNDMGGDVYKNNKASLALGYKNQRIQHAGTKRGTPFSPEDDVHSAAGLNCTDCHVPEGHKIPRGTKGTDIIVNDIPGKRVECENCHSNAPHTRDGMESVMLNKHTNRIACETCHILQLEPGNVVLRDWVNPTWNKEEGIYTPTDILRSGKVSIGFDFYWFNGNGTFLAGALGANPGAKDKTKDNYNTYMDQYVSTTNPAAINLIEENANKYFKNRNNNLAAYIDTVLHPLKQLSKDLLVKREQLTNENLIPLQNEGISKIYPFKLFNARMYEDMGNSGPYGAMILPFDYQTYYETGNSLASVKKAIQNPIIKRMYQLPFKEYMMNDYMHYFGVDSWSDEYPLDEKGNLRKVKPKWMRQYSTFMLNHGIKKEGRTCVDCHSQNGIMNFEKLGYSKKRAEKLRTLKEINFSKKSIKQKTMF
;
A
#
# COMPACT_ATOMS: atom_id res chain seq x y z
N MET A 1 58.78 -1.22 13.19
CA MET A 1 59.71 -1.87 12.22
C MET A 1 59.00 -2.89 11.31
N LEU A 2 58.09 -3.72 11.84
CA LEU A 2 57.35 -4.76 11.09
C LEU A 2 56.48 -4.26 9.91
N VAL A 3 55.78 -3.13 10.06
CA VAL A 3 54.92 -2.58 8.99
C VAL A 3 55.72 -2.04 7.80
N LYS A 4 56.89 -1.43 8.06
CA LYS A 4 57.80 -0.92 7.00
C LYS A 4 58.46 -2.06 6.20
N GLY A 5 58.69 -3.22 6.81
CA GLY A 5 59.20 -4.41 6.13
C GLY A 5 58.15 -5.05 5.23
N PHE A 6 56.91 -5.15 5.71
CA PHE A 6 55.79 -5.72 4.95
C PHE A 6 55.49 -4.92 3.68
N LEU A 7 55.38 -3.58 3.77
CA LEU A 7 55.10 -2.68 2.64
C LEU A 7 56.18 -2.63 1.55
N LYS A 8 57.38 -3.17 1.80
CA LYS A 8 58.45 -3.28 0.79
C LYS A 8 58.35 -4.52 -0.10
N THR A 9 57.55 -5.51 0.30
CA THR A 9 57.30 -6.72 -0.51
C THR A 9 56.30 -6.42 -1.65
N GLY A 10 56.31 -7.19 -2.74
CA GLY A 10 55.34 -7.05 -3.84
C GLY A 10 53.88 -7.15 -3.36
N TYR A 11 53.61 -8.07 -2.42
CA TYR A 11 52.32 -8.22 -1.75
C TYR A 11 51.96 -7.03 -0.83
N GLY A 12 52.94 -6.48 -0.11
CA GLY A 12 52.75 -5.31 0.73
C GLY A 12 52.47 -4.02 -0.04
N LYS A 13 53.13 -3.82 -1.19
CA LYS A 13 52.83 -2.71 -2.10
C LYS A 13 51.43 -2.85 -2.69
N LEU A 14 51.05 -4.04 -3.15
CA LEU A 14 49.72 -4.31 -3.70
C LEU A 14 48.62 -4.08 -2.65
N THR A 15 48.80 -4.59 -1.43
CA THR A 15 47.84 -4.37 -0.33
C THR A 15 47.76 -2.90 0.09
N GLY A 16 48.88 -2.17 0.10
CA GLY A 16 48.90 -0.72 0.33
C GLY A 16 48.18 0.09 -0.76
N ILE A 17 48.34 -0.28 -2.02
CA ILE A 17 47.63 0.33 -3.17
C ILE A 17 46.12 0.05 -3.06
N ILE A 18 45.73 -1.20 -2.83
CA ILE A 18 44.32 -1.58 -2.65
C ILE A 18 43.70 -0.82 -1.48
N PHE A 19 44.39 -0.74 -0.34
CA PHE A 19 43.90 0.01 0.82
C PHE A 19 43.74 1.50 0.50
N SER A 20 44.69 2.10 -0.21
CA SER A 20 44.62 3.52 -0.61
C SER A 20 43.46 3.78 -1.58
N ILE A 21 43.21 2.87 -2.53
CA ILE A 21 42.06 2.94 -3.45
C ILE A 21 40.75 2.83 -2.68
N ILE A 22 40.64 1.86 -1.75
CA ILE A 22 39.42 1.69 -0.93
C ILE A 22 39.18 2.94 -0.08
N LEU A 23 40.22 3.48 0.55
CA LEU A 23 40.11 4.70 1.35
C LEU A 23 39.70 5.90 0.49
N PHE A 24 40.30 6.08 -0.68
CA PHE A 24 39.91 7.12 -1.63
C PHE A 24 38.44 6.98 -2.06
N LEU A 25 37.99 5.77 -2.39
CA LEU A 25 36.60 5.51 -2.76
C LEU A 25 35.63 5.81 -1.62
N ILE A 26 35.98 5.44 -0.38
CA ILE A 26 35.16 5.76 0.80
C ILE A 26 35.08 7.27 0.99
N VAL A 27 36.21 7.97 0.91
CA VAL A 27 36.26 9.44 1.03
C VAL A 27 35.47 10.11 -0.09
N PHE A 28 35.63 9.65 -1.33
CA PHE A 28 34.88 10.14 -2.48
C PHE A 28 33.37 9.95 -2.29
N VAL A 29 32.92 8.75 -1.87
CA VAL A 29 31.50 8.48 -1.67
C VAL A 29 30.92 9.37 -0.57
N LEU A 30 31.60 9.46 0.57
CA LEU A 30 31.10 10.17 1.75
C LEU A 30 31.12 11.69 1.59
N PHE A 31 32.18 12.24 1.01
CA PHE A 31 32.43 13.69 1.01
C PHE A 31 32.16 14.37 -0.34
N ILE A 32 32.09 13.61 -1.45
CA ILE A 32 31.88 14.18 -2.79
C ILE A 32 30.55 13.71 -3.36
N TYR A 33 30.36 12.40 -3.49
CA TYR A 33 29.21 11.83 -4.20
C TYR A 33 27.88 12.06 -3.49
N ASN A 34 27.76 11.78 -2.18
CA ASN A 34 26.48 11.95 -1.49
C ASN A 34 26.01 13.40 -1.46
N PRO A 35 26.84 14.40 -1.08
CA PRO A 35 26.42 15.80 -1.14
C PRO A 35 26.06 16.24 -2.57
N LEU A 36 26.81 15.78 -3.57
CA LEU A 36 26.50 16.07 -4.98
C LEU A 36 25.17 15.45 -5.41
N PHE A 37 24.88 14.23 -4.98
CA PHE A 37 23.63 13.54 -5.29
C PHE A 37 22.43 14.20 -4.60
N GLU A 38 22.58 14.61 -3.34
CA GLU A 38 21.54 15.36 -2.60
C GLU A 38 21.27 16.70 -3.28
N TRP A 39 22.30 17.47 -3.62
CA TRP A 39 22.16 18.70 -4.41
C TRP A 39 21.49 18.44 -5.77
N TYR A 40 21.90 17.39 -6.47
CA TYR A 40 21.37 17.04 -7.79
C TYR A 40 19.87 16.68 -7.73
N THR A 41 19.46 15.93 -6.71
CA THR A 41 18.07 15.46 -6.53
C THR A 41 17.19 16.40 -5.72
N GLY A 42 17.77 17.46 -5.13
CA GLY A 42 17.08 18.36 -4.20
C GLY A 42 16.76 17.71 -2.85
N GLY A 43 17.44 16.61 -2.53
CA GLY A 43 17.26 15.86 -1.29
C GLY A 43 17.92 16.55 -0.09
N VAL A 44 17.42 16.26 1.10
CA VAL A 44 17.96 16.79 2.37
C VAL A 44 18.15 15.65 3.36
N ASN A 45 19.38 15.45 3.83
CA ASN A 45 19.70 14.56 4.94
C ASN A 45 20.51 15.31 6.01
N ASP A 46 19.82 15.95 6.96
CA ASP A 46 20.46 16.57 8.12
C ASP A 46 20.16 15.78 9.41
N LYS A 47 20.94 16.03 10.47
CA LYS A 47 20.78 15.43 11.79
C LYS A 47 19.36 15.62 12.30
N LEU A 48 18.72 14.50 12.62
CA LEU A 48 17.35 14.48 13.13
C LEU A 48 17.31 14.67 14.63
N THR A 49 16.31 15.41 15.10
CA THR A 49 16.04 15.66 16.52
C THR A 49 14.57 15.35 16.82
N TYR A 50 14.30 14.86 18.02
CA TYR A 50 12.96 14.45 18.43
C TYR A 50 12.75 14.87 19.89
N ASP A 51 11.77 15.74 20.13
CA ASP A 51 11.47 16.29 21.47
C ASP A 51 11.14 15.18 22.49
N SER A 52 10.56 14.07 22.02
CA SER A 52 10.24 12.91 22.85
C SER A 52 11.46 12.10 23.31
N SER A 53 12.63 12.31 22.70
CA SER A 53 13.89 11.64 23.08
C SER A 53 14.51 12.34 24.30
N ILE A 54 13.96 12.07 25.48
CA ILE A 54 14.38 12.68 26.74
C ILE A 54 15.21 11.67 27.55
N LYS A 55 16.30 12.14 28.17
CA LYS A 55 17.09 11.35 29.12
C LYS A 55 16.40 11.34 30.48
N LEU A 56 16.06 10.17 30.97
CA LEU A 56 15.44 9.98 32.29
C LEU A 56 16.49 9.90 33.40
N THR A 57 16.13 10.36 34.60
CA THR A 57 16.81 9.95 35.84
C THR A 57 16.49 8.49 36.18
N ASP A 58 17.23 7.88 37.10
CA ASP A 58 16.93 6.51 37.55
C ASP A 58 15.53 6.40 38.16
N GLN A 59 15.11 7.38 38.96
CA GLN A 59 13.76 7.42 39.52
C GLN A 59 12.69 7.53 38.42
N GLN A 60 12.90 8.40 37.43
CA GLN A 60 11.99 8.53 36.29
C GLN A 60 11.93 7.25 35.44
N PHE A 61 13.06 6.56 35.28
CA PHE A 61 13.13 5.28 34.59
C PHE A 61 12.29 4.23 35.31
N GLU A 62 12.46 4.06 36.63
CA GLU A 62 11.68 3.08 37.39
C GLU A 62 10.18 3.42 37.44
N ASN A 63 9.83 4.70 37.53
CA ASN A 63 8.44 5.13 37.43
C ASN A 63 7.85 4.82 36.04
N THR A 64 8.59 5.08 34.98
CA THR A 64 8.18 4.74 33.60
C THR A 64 8.01 3.24 33.43
N ALA A 65 8.95 2.45 33.96
CA ALA A 65 8.87 0.99 33.96
C ALA A 65 7.60 0.50 34.66
N LYS A 66 7.29 1.01 35.86
CA LYS A 66 6.05 0.67 36.58
C LYS A 66 4.80 0.96 35.74
N VAL A 67 4.75 2.10 35.05
CA VAL A 67 3.62 2.46 34.17
C VAL A 67 3.50 1.50 32.98
N VAL A 68 4.62 1.16 32.35
CA VAL A 68 4.65 0.19 31.23
C VAL A 68 4.18 -1.19 31.68
N ILE A 69 4.67 -1.66 32.82
CA ILE A 69 4.28 -2.95 33.42
C ILE A 69 2.79 -2.95 33.77
N TYR A 70 2.29 -1.88 34.39
CA TYR A 70 0.88 -1.74 34.72
C TYR A 70 0.00 -1.81 33.45
N SER A 71 0.38 -1.10 32.39
CA SER A 71 -0.33 -1.12 31.10
C SER A 71 -0.39 -2.51 30.47
N GLU A 72 0.72 -3.25 30.50
CA GLU A 72 0.81 -4.63 30.05
C GLU A 72 -0.18 -5.52 30.82
N LYS A 73 -0.15 -5.41 32.14
CA LYS A 73 -0.93 -6.24 33.05
C LYS A 73 -2.41 -5.91 33.01
N LEU A 74 -2.77 -4.65 32.81
CA LEU A 74 -4.16 -4.26 32.57
C LEU A 74 -4.70 -4.90 31.28
N THR A 75 -3.89 -4.92 30.22
CA THR A 75 -4.27 -5.56 28.95
C THR A 75 -4.45 -7.07 29.14
N LEU A 76 -3.55 -7.72 29.88
CA LEU A 76 -3.66 -9.13 30.21
C LEU A 76 -4.89 -9.43 31.08
N ALA A 77 -5.18 -8.63 32.10
CA ALA A 77 -6.35 -8.79 32.97
C ALA A 77 -7.65 -8.68 32.17
N LYS A 78 -7.75 -7.68 31.27
CA LYS A 78 -8.90 -7.53 30.36
C LYS A 78 -9.09 -8.73 29.44
N LYS A 79 -7.99 -9.37 29.01
CA LYS A 79 -8.02 -10.58 28.18
C LYS A 79 -8.44 -11.82 28.96
N LEU A 80 -7.91 -12.00 30.18
CA LEU A 80 -8.27 -13.14 31.05
C LEU A 80 -9.74 -13.12 31.47
N THR A 81 -10.35 -11.93 31.51
CA THR A 81 -11.74 -11.72 31.91
C THR A 81 -12.69 -11.53 30.72
N ILE A 82 -12.25 -11.81 29.48
CA ILE A 82 -13.05 -11.56 28.26
C ILE A 82 -14.37 -12.36 28.22
N ASN A 83 -14.41 -13.52 28.88
CA ASN A 83 -15.59 -14.39 28.93
C ASN A 83 -16.60 -14.01 30.03
N GLU A 84 -16.25 -13.04 30.89
CA GLU A 84 -17.14 -12.57 31.95
C GLU A 84 -18.17 -11.60 31.36
N LYS A 85 -19.44 -12.02 31.36
CA LYS A 85 -20.54 -11.28 30.72
C LYS A 85 -21.07 -10.14 31.58
N ASN A 86 -21.01 -10.28 32.91
CA ASN A 86 -21.46 -9.23 33.81
C ASN A 86 -20.36 -8.17 33.96
N GLU A 87 -20.65 -6.92 33.59
CA GLU A 87 -19.65 -5.83 33.58
C GLU A 87 -19.09 -5.51 34.97
N VAL A 88 -19.93 -5.55 36.02
CA VAL A 88 -19.50 -5.28 37.40
C VAL A 88 -18.57 -6.40 37.88
N THR A 89 -18.95 -7.66 37.69
CA THR A 89 -18.10 -8.81 38.02
C THR A 89 -16.79 -8.79 37.23
N ARG A 90 -16.86 -8.45 35.95
CA ARG A 90 -15.68 -8.32 35.08
C ARG A 90 -14.73 -7.26 35.61
N GLN A 91 -15.25 -6.09 35.97
CA GLN A 91 -14.46 -5.00 36.51
C GLN A 91 -13.85 -5.38 37.87
N ASN A 92 -14.62 -5.96 38.79
CA ASN A 92 -14.12 -6.43 40.08
C ASN A 92 -12.97 -7.44 39.91
N ARG A 93 -13.09 -8.39 38.98
CA ARG A 93 -12.00 -9.35 38.68
C ARG A 93 -10.77 -8.67 38.08
N ILE A 94 -10.95 -7.69 37.20
CA ILE A 94 -9.84 -6.90 36.68
C ILE A 94 -9.15 -6.20 37.85
N ASP A 95 -9.91 -5.58 38.76
CA ASP A 95 -9.37 -4.86 39.90
C ASP A 95 -8.64 -5.81 40.86
N GLU A 96 -9.19 -6.98 41.18
CA GLU A 96 -8.52 -8.02 41.99
C GLU A 96 -7.16 -8.42 41.38
N LEU A 97 -7.12 -8.71 40.07
CA LEU A 97 -5.87 -9.01 39.36
C LEU A 97 -4.88 -7.85 39.43
N MET A 98 -5.34 -6.62 39.22
CA MET A 98 -4.50 -5.43 39.20
C MET A 98 -4.01 -4.99 40.59
N HIS A 99 -4.71 -5.38 41.67
CA HIS A 99 -4.24 -5.19 43.05
C HIS A 99 -3.32 -6.31 43.54
N THR A 100 -3.22 -7.42 42.79
CA THR A 100 -2.38 -8.57 43.17
C THR A 100 -0.90 -8.31 42.90
N PRO A 101 -0.01 -8.20 43.92
CA PRO A 101 1.39 -7.82 43.70
C PRO A 101 2.18 -8.81 42.83
N THR A 102 1.90 -10.11 42.93
CA THR A 102 2.55 -11.15 42.12
C THR A 102 2.19 -11.03 40.64
N PHE A 103 0.94 -10.63 40.33
CA PHE A 103 0.49 -10.40 38.97
C PHE A 103 1.24 -9.22 38.32
N LEU A 104 1.44 -8.13 39.07
CA LEU A 104 2.18 -6.96 38.60
C LEU A 104 3.70 -7.17 38.47
N ARG A 105 4.31 -8.10 39.21
CA ARG A 105 5.77 -8.33 39.15
C ARG A 105 6.26 -9.00 37.85
N GLN A 106 5.41 -9.75 37.16
CA GLN A 106 5.84 -10.64 36.06
C GLN A 106 5.77 -9.99 34.66
N SER A 107 6.46 -8.88 34.41
CA SER A 107 6.43 -8.26 33.07
C SER A 107 7.10 -9.15 32.01
N THR A 108 6.49 -9.23 30.82
CA THR A 108 7.09 -9.91 29.67
C THR A 108 8.08 -9.02 28.91
N PHE A 109 8.10 -7.71 29.19
CA PHE A 109 8.98 -6.74 28.54
C PHE A 109 10.41 -6.81 29.08
N LYS A 110 11.20 -7.71 28.51
CA LYS A 110 12.62 -7.90 28.85
C LYS A 110 13.48 -6.65 28.67
N HIS A 111 13.08 -5.74 27.78
CA HIS A 111 13.81 -4.50 27.51
C HIS A 111 13.91 -3.57 28.72
N ILE A 112 12.96 -3.63 29.67
CA ILE A 112 13.07 -2.89 30.94
C ILE A 112 14.35 -3.30 31.68
N ALA A 113 14.56 -4.61 31.87
CA ALA A 113 15.74 -5.12 32.56
C ALA A 113 17.03 -4.87 31.75
N PHE A 114 17.00 -5.07 30.43
CA PHE A 114 18.16 -4.81 29.59
C PHE A 114 18.58 -3.34 29.61
N PHE A 115 17.65 -2.40 29.52
CA PHE A 115 17.96 -0.97 29.59
C PHE A 115 18.41 -0.55 30.98
N ARG A 116 17.84 -1.13 32.03
CA ARG A 116 18.30 -0.92 33.42
C ARG A 116 19.77 -1.30 33.54
N ASN A 117 20.12 -2.53 33.16
CA ASN A 117 21.46 -3.09 33.30
C ASN A 117 22.49 -2.41 32.40
N ALA A 118 22.09 -2.00 31.19
CA ALA A 118 22.96 -1.30 30.25
C ALA A 118 23.08 0.22 30.51
N GLY A 119 22.44 0.75 31.57
CA GLY A 119 22.44 2.19 31.87
C GLY A 119 21.75 3.04 30.80
N ILE A 120 20.86 2.46 30.00
CA ILE A 120 20.15 3.17 28.93
C ILE A 120 18.99 3.94 29.58
N ARG A 121 19.05 5.27 29.48
CA ARG A 121 18.04 6.20 30.00
C ARG A 121 17.44 7.12 28.94
N LYS A 122 17.90 6.99 27.70
CA LYS A 122 17.44 7.78 26.54
C LYS A 122 17.38 6.86 25.33
N TYR A 123 16.31 6.97 24.56
CA TYR A 123 16.16 6.28 23.28
C TYR A 123 16.54 7.22 22.13
N GLU A 124 17.63 6.91 21.44
CA GLU A 124 18.22 7.71 20.36
C GLU A 124 18.01 7.04 19.00
N GLY A 125 16.90 6.34 18.87
CA GLY A 125 16.55 5.59 17.67
C GLY A 125 17.39 4.34 17.45
N PRO A 126 17.73 4.01 16.19
CA PRO A 126 18.46 2.79 15.85
C PRO A 126 19.80 2.67 16.59
N LYS A 127 20.47 3.80 16.91
CA LYS A 127 21.69 3.81 17.73
C LYS A 127 21.53 3.09 19.06
N THR A 128 20.37 3.24 19.72
CA THR A 128 20.10 2.53 20.98
C THR A 128 19.98 1.03 20.74
N CYS A 129 19.20 0.62 19.74
CA CYS A 129 18.97 -0.80 19.41
C CYS A 129 20.26 -1.51 18.97
N LEU A 130 21.09 -0.83 18.16
CA LEU A 130 22.32 -1.39 17.58
C LEU A 130 23.42 -1.65 18.62
N LYS A 131 23.30 -1.14 19.86
CA LYS A 131 24.18 -1.52 20.98
C LYS A 131 24.12 -3.03 21.25
N CYS A 132 22.96 -3.65 21.07
CA CYS A 132 22.74 -5.08 21.30
C CYS A 132 22.40 -5.86 20.02
N HIS A 133 21.76 -5.21 19.04
CA HIS A 133 21.22 -5.86 17.83
C HIS A 133 22.00 -5.53 16.54
N LYS A 134 23.31 -5.28 16.63
CA LYS A 134 24.12 -4.99 15.42
C LYS A 134 24.04 -6.09 14.36
N LYS A 135 23.94 -7.35 14.82
CA LYS A 135 23.72 -8.54 13.99
C LYS A 135 22.53 -9.32 14.54
N ILE A 136 21.73 -9.90 13.66
CA ILE A 136 20.59 -10.76 13.98
C ILE A 136 20.72 -12.09 13.25
N TYR A 137 20.04 -13.13 13.75
CA TYR A 137 19.86 -14.39 13.06
C TYR A 137 18.50 -14.38 12.36
N VAL A 138 18.50 -14.65 11.06
CA VAL A 138 17.31 -14.70 10.22
C VAL A 138 17.08 -16.13 9.79
N THR A 139 15.92 -16.67 10.12
CA THR A 139 15.47 -17.96 9.60
C THR A 139 14.92 -17.77 8.19
N GLN A 140 15.47 -18.52 7.23
CA GLN A 140 15.04 -18.50 5.84
C GLN A 140 13.93 -19.53 5.61
N SER A 141 13.24 -19.45 4.46
CA SER A 141 12.14 -20.38 4.12
C SER A 141 12.53 -21.87 4.11
N ASN A 142 13.82 -22.20 3.94
CA ASN A 142 14.33 -23.58 4.01
C ASN A 142 14.69 -24.02 5.45
N GLY A 143 14.36 -23.23 6.48
CA GLY A 143 14.66 -23.48 7.88
C GLY A 143 16.09 -23.13 8.31
N THR A 144 16.97 -22.77 7.38
CA THR A 144 18.36 -22.39 7.72
C THR A 144 18.42 -21.03 8.40
N GLN A 145 19.36 -20.86 9.32
CA GLN A 145 19.61 -19.57 9.99
C GLN A 145 20.82 -18.87 9.38
N LYS A 146 20.65 -17.59 9.05
CA LYS A 146 21.71 -16.73 8.52
C LYS A 146 21.95 -15.55 9.46
N LYS A 147 23.20 -15.33 9.85
CA LYS A 147 23.59 -14.14 10.60
C LYS A 147 23.75 -12.95 9.64
N VAL A 148 22.98 -11.89 9.83
CA VAL A 148 23.00 -10.69 9.00
C VAL A 148 23.18 -9.42 9.84
N SER A 149 23.61 -8.32 9.21
CA SER A 149 23.57 -7.00 9.86
C SER A 149 22.14 -6.50 9.90
N LEU A 150 21.65 -6.11 11.09
CA LEU A 150 20.29 -5.59 11.26
C LEU A 150 20.03 -4.39 10.38
N MET A 151 20.91 -3.38 10.43
CA MET A 151 20.72 -2.15 9.67
C MET A 151 20.69 -2.41 8.16
N ASN A 152 21.58 -3.28 7.66
CA ASN A 152 21.56 -3.65 6.24
C ASN A 152 20.32 -4.44 5.83
N ASP A 153 19.76 -5.25 6.74
CA ASP A 153 18.52 -5.97 6.49
C ASP A 153 17.32 -5.02 6.38
N VAL A 154 17.26 -4.00 7.24
CA VAL A 154 16.20 -2.97 7.24
C VAL A 154 16.30 -2.04 6.02
N ILE A 155 17.46 -1.44 5.73
CA ILE A 155 17.57 -0.44 4.64
C ILE A 155 17.46 -1.03 3.23
N ASN A 156 17.39 -2.36 3.13
CA ASN A 156 17.16 -3.08 1.88
C ASN A 156 15.84 -3.85 1.89
N SER A 157 14.93 -3.54 2.83
CA SER A 157 13.54 -3.98 2.78
C SER A 157 12.69 -2.99 2.01
N VAL A 158 11.60 -3.49 1.41
CA VAL A 158 10.61 -2.70 0.69
C VAL A 158 9.97 -1.64 1.60
N HIS A 159 9.84 -1.91 2.90
CA HIS A 159 9.25 -0.96 3.85
C HIS A 159 10.10 0.30 4.04
N PHE A 160 11.42 0.22 3.89
CA PHE A 160 12.32 1.37 3.90
C PHE A 160 12.47 2.01 2.52
N THR A 161 12.59 1.20 1.46
CA THR A 161 12.92 1.72 0.14
C THR A 161 11.70 2.22 -0.64
N PHE A 162 10.50 1.70 -0.33
CA PHE A 162 9.28 1.83 -1.15
C PHE A 162 9.45 1.37 -2.61
N GLN A 163 10.55 0.69 -2.93
CA GLN A 163 10.85 0.18 -4.27
C GLN A 163 11.72 -1.07 -4.21
N ARG A 164 11.79 -1.78 -5.32
CA ARG A 164 12.75 -2.86 -5.52
C ARG A 164 13.30 -2.82 -6.93
N ARG A 165 14.58 -3.20 -7.06
CA ARG A 165 15.25 -3.43 -8.35
C ARG A 165 15.29 -4.90 -8.76
N ALA A 166 15.52 -5.79 -7.79
CA ALA A 166 15.70 -7.21 -8.06
C ALA A 166 14.43 -7.83 -8.66
N ALA A 167 14.63 -8.79 -9.56
CA ALA A 167 13.58 -9.58 -10.22
C ALA A 167 12.60 -10.25 -9.23
N GLY A 168 11.53 -10.82 -9.79
CA GLY A 168 10.50 -11.55 -9.04
C GLY A 168 9.17 -10.80 -8.90
N PHE A 169 8.91 -9.83 -9.76
CA PHE A 169 7.61 -9.17 -9.89
C PHE A 169 6.59 -10.14 -10.50
N SER A 170 5.33 -10.06 -10.07
CA SER A 170 4.17 -10.72 -10.72
C SER A 170 3.49 -9.82 -11.76
N ILE A 171 4.23 -8.85 -12.32
CA ILE A 171 3.69 -7.76 -13.12
C ILE A 171 4.32 -7.73 -14.51
N TYR A 172 3.49 -7.54 -15.52
CA TYR A 172 3.87 -7.44 -16.92
C TYR A 172 3.57 -6.04 -17.47
N GLY A 173 4.45 -5.55 -18.35
CA GLY A 173 4.16 -4.38 -19.17
C GLY A 173 3.19 -4.68 -20.30
N PHE A 174 2.63 -3.64 -20.89
CA PHE A 174 1.80 -3.74 -22.10
C PHE A 174 2.59 -4.14 -23.35
N ASN A 175 3.92 -4.16 -23.25
CA ASN A 175 4.84 -4.74 -24.23
C ASN A 175 5.04 -6.26 -24.06
N GLY A 176 4.28 -6.92 -23.18
CA GLY A 176 4.36 -8.37 -22.94
C GLY A 176 5.54 -8.83 -22.09
N LYS A 177 6.43 -7.92 -21.69
CA LYS A 177 7.61 -8.27 -20.88
C LYS A 177 7.28 -8.23 -19.40
N LYS A 178 7.75 -9.23 -18.66
CA LYS A 178 7.71 -9.24 -17.21
C LYS A 178 8.69 -8.22 -16.64
N VAL A 179 8.24 -7.46 -15.65
CA VAL A 179 9.03 -6.38 -15.05
C VAL A 179 10.32 -6.93 -14.41
N ASN A 180 11.46 -6.35 -14.79
CA ASN A 180 12.81 -6.69 -14.30
C ASN A 180 13.20 -8.19 -14.42
N GLU A 181 12.57 -8.97 -15.29
CA GLU A 181 12.94 -10.38 -15.50
C GLU A 181 14.19 -10.54 -16.36
N LYS A 182 14.31 -9.74 -17.43
CA LYS A 182 15.44 -9.70 -18.36
C LYS A 182 15.74 -8.25 -18.73
N GLY A 183 17.01 -7.90 -18.92
CA GLY A 183 17.45 -6.54 -19.26
C GLY A 183 17.88 -5.71 -18.06
N ASN A 184 17.80 -4.38 -18.18
CA ASN A 184 18.21 -3.45 -17.12
C ASN A 184 17.21 -3.45 -15.97
N ALA A 185 17.67 -3.82 -14.78
CA ALA A 185 16.84 -3.83 -13.58
C ALA A 185 16.65 -2.40 -13.03
N ILE A 186 15.45 -1.87 -13.20
CA ILE A 186 15.07 -0.52 -12.75
C ILE A 186 14.41 -0.54 -11.36
N PRO A 187 14.65 0.47 -10.50
CA PRO A 187 13.96 0.57 -9.22
C PRO A 187 12.50 0.91 -9.50
N LEU A 188 11.59 0.09 -8.97
CA LEU A 188 10.14 0.29 -9.16
C LEU A 188 9.40 0.03 -7.87
N GLY A 189 8.40 0.85 -7.56
CA GLY A 189 7.49 0.61 -6.45
C GLY A 189 6.52 1.75 -6.17
N ALA A 190 6.24 1.99 -4.90
CA ALA A 190 5.38 3.10 -4.46
C ALA A 190 6.12 4.45 -4.45
N ILE A 191 7.45 4.43 -4.54
CA ILE A 191 8.25 5.66 -4.52
C ILE A 191 8.04 6.49 -5.80
N ASP A 192 7.96 5.82 -6.96
CA ASP A 192 8.04 6.39 -8.30
C ASP A 192 6.77 6.21 -9.15
N ARG A 193 5.71 5.67 -8.55
CA ARG A 193 4.41 5.51 -9.18
C ARG A 193 3.43 6.48 -8.56
N VAL A 194 2.84 7.34 -9.38
CA VAL A 194 1.77 8.21 -8.93
C VAL A 194 0.60 7.33 -8.50
N CYS A 195 0.25 7.38 -7.21
CA CYS A 195 -0.83 6.53 -6.73
C CYS A 195 -2.17 7.22 -7.01
N GLY A 196 -2.98 6.68 -7.92
CA GLY A 196 -4.20 7.37 -8.38
C GLY A 196 -5.20 7.73 -7.28
N ILE A 197 -5.20 7.03 -6.14
CA ILE A 197 -6.01 7.41 -4.97
C ILE A 197 -5.42 8.58 -4.20
N GLN A 198 -4.11 8.71 -4.14
CA GLN A 198 -3.39 9.77 -3.42
C GLN A 198 -3.02 10.94 -4.35
N GLY A 199 -3.10 10.74 -5.66
CA GLY A 199 -2.81 11.74 -6.68
C GLY A 199 -1.34 12.08 -6.85
N ASN A 200 -0.44 11.50 -6.04
CA ASN A 200 0.89 12.05 -5.87
C ASN A 200 2.01 10.99 -5.88
N LEU A 201 3.25 11.47 -6.04
CA LEU A 201 4.47 10.70 -5.83
C LEU A 201 4.97 10.88 -4.40
N SER A 202 5.69 9.87 -3.89
CA SER A 202 6.24 9.92 -2.54
C SER A 202 7.18 11.12 -2.33
N TRP A 203 7.89 11.57 -3.37
CA TRP A 203 8.77 12.73 -3.29
C TRP A 203 8.05 14.07 -3.16
N THR A 204 6.99 14.26 -3.93
CA THR A 204 6.23 15.53 -3.97
C THR A 204 5.17 15.61 -2.88
N GLY A 205 4.81 14.46 -2.31
CA GLY A 205 3.83 14.34 -1.23
C GLY A 205 4.40 13.77 0.07
N TRP A 206 5.70 13.90 0.35
CA TRP A 206 6.33 13.20 1.49
C TRP A 206 5.80 13.64 2.86
N ALA A 207 5.90 14.94 3.15
CA ALA A 207 5.51 15.57 4.41
C ALA A 207 5.15 17.03 4.14
N THR A 208 3.97 17.47 4.57
CA THR A 208 3.55 18.86 4.43
C THR A 208 2.60 19.28 5.55
N LEU A 209 2.54 20.59 5.79
CA LEU A 209 1.54 21.21 6.66
C LEU A 209 0.51 21.92 5.79
N ILE A 210 -0.74 21.55 5.98
CA ILE A 210 -1.89 22.13 5.27
C ILE A 210 -2.59 23.09 6.22
N LYS A 211 -2.85 24.32 5.77
CA LYS A 211 -3.74 25.24 6.48
C LYS A 211 -5.19 24.79 6.26
N THR A 212 -5.86 24.41 7.36
CA THR A 212 -7.22 23.83 7.34
C THR A 212 -8.19 24.67 8.15
N TYR A 213 -9.49 24.54 7.87
CA TYR A 213 -10.58 25.23 8.57
C TYR A 213 -11.66 24.23 9.05
N PRO A 214 -11.29 23.26 9.91
CA PRO A 214 -12.15 22.13 10.22
C PRO A 214 -13.41 22.58 10.97
N ASN A 215 -14.47 21.80 10.82
CA ASN A 215 -15.74 22.08 11.49
C ASN A 215 -15.58 22.08 13.03
N GLY A 216 -16.31 22.95 13.72
CA GLY A 216 -16.22 23.08 15.18
C GLY A 216 -14.98 23.83 15.70
N LYS A 217 -14.27 24.57 14.83
CA LYS A 217 -13.18 25.50 15.21
C LYS A 217 -13.52 26.98 14.98
N ASP A 218 -14.81 27.32 14.88
CA ASP A 218 -15.30 28.70 14.71
C ASP A 218 -14.63 29.46 13.55
N GLY A 219 -14.34 28.76 12.44
CA GLY A 219 -13.65 29.33 11.28
C GLY A 219 -12.16 29.64 11.49
N LYS A 220 -11.57 29.27 12.63
CA LYS A 220 -10.13 29.46 12.88
C LYS A 220 -9.30 28.46 12.08
N ALA A 221 -8.25 28.98 11.45
CA ALA A 221 -7.29 28.16 10.73
C ALA A 221 -6.41 27.35 11.70
N VAL A 222 -6.18 26.08 11.38
CA VAL A 222 -5.19 25.23 12.06
C VAL A 222 -4.33 24.50 11.03
N TYR A 223 -3.05 24.35 11.33
CA TYR A 223 -2.15 23.54 10.51
C TYR A 223 -2.31 22.07 10.84
N ARG A 224 -2.46 21.23 9.81
CA ARG A 224 -2.63 19.78 9.93
C ARG A 224 -1.62 19.04 9.06
N SER A 225 -1.24 17.85 9.49
CA SER A 225 -0.22 17.04 8.83
C SER A 225 -0.78 16.24 7.67
N GLU A 226 -0.02 16.15 6.58
CA GLU A 226 -0.34 15.36 5.40
C GLU A 226 0.94 14.80 4.75
N GLY A 227 0.81 13.68 4.05
CA GLY A 227 1.87 13.13 3.21
C GLY A 227 2.14 11.63 3.37
N CYS A 228 2.75 11.05 2.33
CA CYS A 228 3.09 9.64 2.21
C CYS A 228 3.97 9.12 3.37
N GLY A 229 4.82 9.97 3.94
CA GLY A 229 5.72 9.63 5.04
C GLY A 229 4.99 9.29 6.35
N GLN A 230 3.68 9.58 6.46
CA GLN A 230 2.84 9.17 7.58
C GLN A 230 2.97 7.67 7.86
N CYS A 231 3.01 6.87 6.80
CA CYS A 231 3.03 5.42 6.88
C CYS A 231 4.43 4.82 6.68
N HIS A 232 5.47 5.64 6.47
CA HIS A 232 6.83 5.17 6.28
C HIS A 232 7.52 4.90 7.63
N ILE A 233 8.40 3.88 7.65
CA ILE A 233 9.16 3.44 8.83
C ILE A 233 10.35 4.33 9.18
N GLY A 234 10.32 5.59 8.74
CA GLY A 234 11.31 6.59 9.11
C GLY A 234 10.87 8.01 8.81
N GLY A 235 11.31 8.95 9.63
CA GLY A 235 10.95 10.37 9.62
C GLY A 235 11.98 11.28 8.94
N ASN A 236 12.63 10.78 7.89
CA ASN A 236 13.54 11.57 7.05
C ASN A 236 12.78 12.69 6.31
N TYR A 237 13.48 13.64 5.69
CA TYR A 237 12.86 14.74 4.93
C TYR A 237 12.33 14.29 3.55
N GLN A 238 12.72 13.11 3.11
CA GLN A 238 12.36 12.52 1.83
C GLN A 238 12.28 10.99 1.95
N PRO A 239 11.63 10.29 1.00
CA PRO A 239 11.78 8.85 0.86
C PRO A 239 13.24 8.47 0.54
N ALA A 240 13.54 7.18 0.47
CA ALA A 240 14.88 6.65 0.19
C ALA A 240 15.35 6.88 -1.27
N THR A 241 15.44 8.15 -1.69
CA THR A 241 15.86 8.61 -3.03
C THR A 241 17.23 8.06 -3.41
N GLU A 242 18.13 7.90 -2.44
CA GLU A 242 19.48 7.38 -2.68
C GLU A 242 19.43 5.98 -3.27
N LYS A 243 18.40 5.18 -2.94
CA LYS A 243 18.22 3.82 -3.47
C LYS A 243 17.67 3.77 -4.89
N MET A 244 17.40 4.92 -5.51
CA MET A 244 16.95 5.01 -6.91
C MET A 244 18.08 4.85 -7.93
N ILE A 245 19.33 4.83 -7.49
CA ILE A 245 20.48 4.59 -8.38
C ILE A 245 21.27 3.37 -7.91
N PRO A 246 22.01 2.70 -8.82
CA PRO A 246 22.63 1.41 -8.50
C PRO A 246 23.63 1.42 -7.34
N PHE A 247 24.31 2.54 -7.13
CA PHE A 247 25.35 2.70 -6.13
C PHE A 247 24.93 3.66 -5.00
N GLY A 248 23.62 3.69 -4.72
CA GLY A 248 23.03 4.50 -3.67
C GLY A 248 23.52 4.19 -2.26
N TYR A 249 24.11 5.18 -1.58
CA TYR A 249 24.50 5.08 -0.18
C TYR A 249 23.46 5.75 0.73
N VAL A 250 22.97 5.02 1.73
CA VAL A 250 22.08 5.58 2.75
C VAL A 250 22.93 6.25 3.83
N SER A 251 22.76 7.56 3.97
CA SER A 251 23.49 8.36 4.95
C SER A 251 23.26 7.89 6.38
N GLU A 252 24.20 8.20 7.28
CA GLU A 252 24.03 7.89 8.70
C GLU A 252 22.86 8.66 9.30
N SER A 253 22.56 9.87 8.83
CA SER A 253 21.36 10.59 9.27
C SER A 253 20.08 9.86 8.86
N ALA A 254 19.99 9.45 7.59
CA ALA A 254 18.84 8.72 7.07
C ALA A 254 18.62 7.37 7.80
N LYS A 255 19.70 6.67 8.15
CA LYS A 255 19.65 5.46 8.98
C LYS A 255 19.12 5.75 10.38
N ASN A 256 19.54 6.86 10.99
CA ASN A 256 19.08 7.26 12.32
C ASN A 256 17.61 7.69 12.34
N GLY A 257 17.07 8.12 11.21
CA GLY A 257 15.65 8.41 11.03
C GLY A 257 14.74 7.20 10.96
N ILE A 258 15.25 5.97 11.03
CA ILE A 258 14.41 4.76 11.07
C ILE A 258 13.68 4.70 12.42
N ASP A 259 12.37 4.48 12.35
CA ASP A 259 11.50 4.26 13.48
C ASP A 259 11.39 2.76 13.76
N CYS A 260 12.22 2.25 14.68
CA CYS A 260 12.12 0.85 15.08
C CYS A 260 10.86 0.60 15.93
N LEU A 261 10.34 1.61 16.63
CA LEU A 261 9.31 1.44 17.66
C LEU A 261 7.92 1.32 17.05
N ILE A 262 7.66 1.92 15.88
CA ILE A 262 6.35 1.82 15.21
C ILE A 262 5.92 0.36 14.96
N CYS A 263 6.90 -0.52 14.68
CA CYS A 263 6.68 -1.95 14.43
C CYS A 263 6.89 -2.84 15.66
N HIS A 264 7.71 -2.41 16.62
CA HIS A 264 8.15 -3.26 17.73
C HIS A 264 7.61 -2.87 19.10
N SER A 265 7.06 -1.67 19.28
CA SER A 265 6.58 -1.22 20.57
C SER A 265 5.08 -1.47 20.75
N GLN A 266 4.70 -2.14 21.84
CA GLN A 266 3.29 -2.28 22.20
C GLN A 266 2.66 -0.96 22.67
N ASN A 267 3.46 -0.02 23.19
CA ASN A 267 3.00 1.28 23.69
C ASN A 267 3.43 2.44 22.79
N TYR A 268 3.63 2.19 21.48
CA TYR A 268 3.88 3.25 20.51
C TYR A 268 2.71 4.23 20.49
N ASP A 269 2.99 5.51 20.69
CA ASP A 269 1.97 6.55 20.68
C ASP A 269 1.93 7.28 19.33
N MET A 270 0.93 6.93 18.52
CA MET A 270 0.68 7.56 17.21
C MET A 270 0.46 9.08 17.30
N ASN A 271 0.21 9.65 18.47
CA ASN A 271 0.14 11.11 18.63
C ASN A 271 1.50 11.82 18.45
N TYR A 272 2.62 11.09 18.47
CA TYR A 272 3.92 11.66 18.09
C TYR A 272 4.13 11.72 16.57
N LYS A 273 3.32 11.03 15.77
CA LYS A 273 3.45 10.98 14.30
C LYS A 273 2.76 12.18 13.64
N TYR A 274 3.42 13.32 13.63
CA TYR A 274 2.95 14.53 12.94
C TYR A 274 4.09 15.20 12.18
N VAL A 275 3.76 16.02 11.19
CA VAL A 275 4.73 16.79 10.41
C VAL A 275 5.27 17.94 11.25
N ILE A 276 6.59 18.08 11.23
CA ILE A 276 7.31 19.21 11.79
C ILE A 276 8.01 19.96 10.67
N LYS A 277 8.16 21.28 10.86
CA LYS A 277 8.94 22.16 10.00
C LYS A 277 10.11 22.68 10.82
N ASP A 278 11.32 22.38 10.38
CA ASP A 278 12.53 22.98 10.92
C ASP A 278 13.26 23.79 9.84
N LYS A 279 14.48 24.24 10.12
CA LYS A 279 15.27 25.06 9.19
C LYS A 279 15.60 24.35 7.86
N ASN A 280 15.52 23.02 7.82
CA ASN A 280 15.92 22.21 6.69
C ASN A 280 14.73 21.72 5.84
N GLY A 281 13.50 21.82 6.36
CA GLY A 281 12.29 21.48 5.62
C GLY A 281 11.22 20.81 6.47
N TYR A 282 10.35 20.07 5.79
CA TYR A 282 9.27 19.31 6.41
C TYR A 282 9.67 17.84 6.56
N ARG A 283 9.34 17.24 7.71
CA ARG A 283 9.51 15.80 7.94
C ARG A 283 8.52 15.28 8.98
N TRP A 284 8.41 13.97 9.07
CA TRP A 284 7.57 13.32 10.08
C TRP A 284 8.31 13.14 11.40
N ASN A 285 7.64 13.47 12.50
CA ASN A 285 8.07 13.15 13.84
C ASN A 285 7.77 11.67 14.19
N GLU A 286 8.38 11.18 15.27
CA GLU A 286 8.29 9.77 15.71
C GLU A 286 8.18 9.70 17.23
N ASP A 287 7.57 8.64 17.76
CA ASP A 287 7.64 8.34 19.19
C ASP A 287 9.05 7.84 19.56
N ARG A 288 9.85 8.70 20.20
CA ARG A 288 11.17 8.35 20.74
C ARG A 288 11.18 8.24 22.27
N THR A 289 10.02 8.05 22.91
CA THR A 289 9.94 7.98 24.37
C THR A 289 10.56 6.70 24.93
N MET A 290 11.08 6.77 26.15
CA MET A 290 11.51 5.56 26.87
C MET A 290 10.34 4.63 27.19
N LYS A 291 9.11 5.16 27.33
CA LYS A 291 7.89 4.35 27.50
C LYS A 291 7.71 3.38 26.33
N ALA A 292 7.75 3.89 25.10
CA ALA A 292 7.66 3.06 23.91
C ALA A 292 8.87 2.14 23.75
N ALA A 293 10.08 2.61 24.05
CA ALA A 293 11.29 1.78 23.95
C ALA A 293 11.28 0.59 24.94
N MET A 294 10.74 0.78 26.15
CA MET A 294 10.66 -0.27 27.18
C MET A 294 9.66 -1.37 26.82
N SER A 295 8.60 -1.04 26.08
CA SER A 295 7.55 -1.98 25.65
C SER A 295 7.86 -2.67 24.32
N VAL A 296 9.14 -2.80 23.95
CA VAL A 296 9.55 -3.50 22.73
C VAL A 296 9.31 -5.00 22.86
N THR A 297 8.61 -5.56 21.87
CA THR A 297 8.20 -6.96 21.76
C THR A 297 8.21 -7.42 20.28
N ARG A 298 7.75 -8.66 20.03
CA ARG A 298 7.47 -9.12 18.67
C ARG A 298 6.30 -8.33 18.10
N THR A 299 6.39 -7.97 16.81
CA THR A 299 5.34 -7.25 16.09
C THR A 299 4.00 -7.96 16.21
N THR A 300 2.96 -7.19 16.46
CA THR A 300 1.57 -7.65 16.49
C THR A 300 0.77 -7.00 15.37
N SER A 301 -0.45 -7.46 15.11
CA SER A 301 -1.33 -6.79 14.13
C SER A 301 -1.55 -5.31 14.44
N ASP A 302 -1.67 -4.93 15.71
CA ASP A 302 -1.83 -3.52 16.11
C ASP A 302 -0.69 -2.63 15.59
N ASN A 303 0.54 -3.15 15.57
CA ASN A 303 1.70 -2.42 15.04
C ASN A 303 1.61 -2.21 13.53
N CYS A 304 1.24 -3.23 12.77
CA CYS A 304 1.07 -3.16 11.31
C CYS A 304 -0.07 -2.18 10.95
N LEU A 305 -1.15 -2.23 11.73
CA LEU A 305 -2.35 -1.42 11.52
C LEU A 305 -2.15 0.08 11.85
N ASN A 306 -1.03 0.46 12.48
CA ASN A 306 -0.62 1.87 12.57
C ASN A 306 -0.59 2.57 11.20
N CYS A 307 -0.27 1.81 10.15
CA CYS A 307 -0.17 2.29 8.78
C CYS A 307 -1.19 1.63 7.84
N HIS A 308 -1.33 0.30 7.91
CA HIS A 308 -2.08 -0.47 6.91
C HIS A 308 -3.61 -0.32 7.00
N GLN A 309 -4.15 0.02 8.18
CA GLN A 309 -5.60 0.18 8.32
C GLN A 309 -6.15 1.35 7.49
N ASN A 310 -5.33 2.39 7.25
CA ASN A 310 -5.64 3.54 6.38
C ASN A 310 -5.85 3.11 4.92
N ASP A 311 -5.11 2.09 4.45
CA ASP A 311 -5.28 1.50 3.11
C ASP A 311 -6.51 0.58 3.04
N MET A 312 -6.73 -0.16 4.13
CA MET A 312 -7.75 -1.20 4.25
C MET A 312 -9.13 -0.59 4.52
N GLY A 313 -9.44 -0.29 5.78
CA GLY A 313 -10.70 0.31 6.19
C GLY A 313 -10.80 1.81 5.94
N GLY A 314 -9.68 2.51 5.75
CA GLY A 314 -9.66 3.97 5.58
C GLY A 314 -9.44 4.74 6.88
N ASP A 315 -9.19 6.05 6.76
CA ASP A 315 -8.87 6.92 7.90
C ASP A 315 -10.09 7.13 8.82
N VAL A 316 -11.28 7.17 8.24
CA VAL A 316 -12.56 7.40 8.96
C VAL A 316 -13.22 6.12 9.45
N TYR A 317 -12.57 4.96 9.27
CA TYR A 317 -13.08 3.70 9.79
C TYR A 317 -13.03 3.70 11.32
N LYS A 318 -14.17 3.41 11.95
CA LYS A 318 -14.38 3.53 13.40
C LYS A 318 -13.36 2.80 14.27
N ASN A 319 -12.85 1.64 13.81
CA ASN A 319 -11.89 0.83 14.56
C ASN A 319 -10.44 1.07 14.11
N ASN A 320 -10.16 2.14 13.35
CA ASN A 320 -8.80 2.53 13.01
C ASN A 320 -8.13 3.25 14.19
N LYS A 321 -7.44 2.49 15.05
CA LYS A 321 -6.76 3.01 16.25
C LYS A 321 -5.78 4.15 15.93
N ALA A 322 -5.05 4.08 14.83
CA ALA A 322 -4.10 5.12 14.43
C ALA A 322 -4.77 6.44 14.08
N SER A 323 -5.97 6.38 13.50
CA SER A 323 -6.78 7.56 13.19
C SER A 323 -7.51 8.14 14.40
N LEU A 324 -7.59 7.43 15.52
CA LEU A 324 -8.09 7.99 16.79
C LEU A 324 -7.02 8.85 17.51
N ALA A 325 -5.75 8.70 17.14
CA ALA A 325 -4.60 9.33 17.79
C ALA A 325 -3.89 10.31 16.84
N LEU A 326 -4.61 11.31 16.33
CA LEU A 326 -4.22 12.16 15.19
C LEU A 326 -2.95 13.00 15.38
N GLY A 327 -2.44 13.19 16.60
CA GLY A 327 -1.26 14.02 16.84
C GLY A 327 -1.41 14.97 18.02
N TYR A 328 -0.36 15.12 18.83
CA TYR A 328 -0.29 16.15 19.88
C TYR A 328 -0.15 17.57 19.31
N LYS A 329 0.47 17.68 18.13
CA LYS A 329 0.61 18.91 17.34
C LYS A 329 0.26 18.57 15.90
N ASN A 330 -0.11 19.59 15.12
CA ASN A 330 -0.36 19.47 13.68
C ASN A 330 -1.15 18.20 13.33
N GLN A 331 -2.32 18.01 13.93
CA GLN A 331 -3.09 16.77 13.81
C GLN A 331 -3.20 16.31 12.36
N ARG A 332 -3.05 15.01 12.10
CA ARG A 332 -3.15 14.43 10.75
C ARG A 332 -4.54 14.66 10.15
N ILE A 333 -4.60 14.92 8.86
CA ILE A 333 -5.85 14.98 8.09
C ILE A 333 -6.45 13.57 8.03
N GLN A 334 -7.78 13.49 8.07
CA GLN A 334 -8.50 12.23 7.85
C GLN A 334 -9.12 12.25 6.45
N HIS A 335 -8.64 11.36 5.59
CA HIS A 335 -9.18 11.23 4.25
C HIS A 335 -10.49 10.46 4.26
N ALA A 336 -11.50 11.05 3.61
CA ALA A 336 -12.74 10.35 3.35
C ALA A 336 -12.55 9.30 2.25
N GLY A 337 -13.21 8.16 2.43
CA GLY A 337 -13.14 7.03 1.52
C GLY A 337 -12.01 6.06 1.82
N THR A 338 -12.02 4.91 1.17
CA THR A 338 -11.11 3.79 1.47
C THR A 338 -10.46 3.26 0.19
N LYS A 339 -9.19 2.84 0.27
CA LYS A 339 -8.49 2.27 -0.89
C LYS A 339 -8.90 0.84 -1.16
N ARG A 340 -9.10 -0.02 -0.16
CA ARG A 340 -9.53 -1.41 -0.37
C ARG A 340 -10.94 -1.70 0.11
N GLY A 341 -11.38 -1.06 1.18
CA GLY A 341 -12.67 -1.32 1.81
C GLY A 341 -12.75 -2.70 2.47
N THR A 342 -11.61 -3.26 2.89
CA THR A 342 -11.51 -4.56 3.59
C THR A 342 -10.81 -4.39 4.93
N PRO A 343 -11.44 -3.79 5.95
CA PRO A 343 -10.81 -3.56 7.25
C PRO A 343 -10.35 -4.88 7.89
N PHE A 344 -9.26 -4.84 8.67
CA PHE A 344 -8.80 -5.96 9.48
C PHE A 344 -9.06 -5.65 10.96
N SER A 345 -10.23 -6.07 11.43
CA SER A 345 -10.61 -5.98 12.84
C SER A 345 -11.44 -7.21 13.23
N PRO A 346 -11.60 -7.50 14.53
CA PRO A 346 -12.45 -8.61 14.98
C PRO A 346 -13.89 -8.56 14.49
N GLU A 347 -14.43 -7.38 14.24
CA GLU A 347 -15.80 -7.18 13.73
C GLU A 347 -15.90 -7.49 12.23
N ASP A 348 -14.80 -7.31 11.50
CA ASP A 348 -14.81 -7.32 10.04
C ASP A 348 -14.06 -8.46 9.37
N ASP A 349 -13.12 -9.12 10.07
CA ASP A 349 -12.32 -10.22 9.57
C ASP A 349 -12.24 -11.37 10.59
N VAL A 350 -12.59 -12.59 10.17
CA VAL A 350 -12.62 -13.77 11.02
C VAL A 350 -11.23 -14.17 11.54
N HIS A 351 -10.16 -13.89 10.79
CA HIS A 351 -8.79 -14.16 11.21
C HIS A 351 -8.36 -13.17 12.29
N SER A 352 -8.75 -11.91 12.16
CA SER A 352 -8.55 -10.92 13.22
C SER A 352 -9.34 -11.30 14.47
N ALA A 353 -10.58 -11.78 14.32
CA ALA A 353 -11.43 -12.23 15.42
C ALA A 353 -10.83 -13.45 16.15
N ALA A 354 -10.16 -14.34 15.40
CA ALA A 354 -9.42 -15.47 15.93
C ALA A 354 -8.07 -15.08 16.57
N GLY A 355 -7.67 -13.81 16.51
CA GLY A 355 -6.45 -13.30 17.12
C GLY A 355 -5.17 -13.59 16.33
N LEU A 356 -5.28 -13.86 15.02
CA LEU A 356 -4.10 -14.04 14.16
C LEU A 356 -3.33 -12.72 14.01
N ASN A 357 -2.01 -12.82 14.01
CA ASN A 357 -1.12 -11.72 13.68
C ASN A 357 -0.86 -11.65 12.18
N CYS A 358 -0.61 -10.45 11.65
CA CYS A 358 -0.23 -10.28 10.25
C CYS A 358 0.96 -11.19 9.86
N THR A 359 1.92 -11.37 10.77
CA THR A 359 3.13 -12.18 10.56
C THR A 359 2.89 -13.69 10.59
N ASP A 360 1.70 -14.16 10.96
CA ASP A 360 1.34 -15.58 10.88
C ASP A 360 1.08 -15.98 9.41
N CYS A 361 0.53 -15.05 8.61
CA CYS A 361 0.38 -15.20 7.16
C CYS A 361 1.58 -14.63 6.39
N HIS A 362 1.96 -13.39 6.70
CA HIS A 362 3.09 -12.67 6.09
C HIS A 362 4.40 -13.00 6.82
N VAL A 363 4.75 -14.28 6.91
CA VAL A 363 5.90 -14.76 7.69
C VAL A 363 7.20 -14.11 7.19
N PRO A 364 7.85 -13.23 7.99
CA PRO A 364 9.01 -12.49 7.52
C PRO A 364 10.29 -13.34 7.53
N GLU A 365 11.30 -12.92 6.74
CA GLU A 365 12.68 -13.37 6.87
C GLU A 365 13.55 -12.18 7.29
N GLY A 366 13.74 -11.99 8.60
CA GLY A 366 14.31 -10.74 9.12
C GLY A 366 13.29 -9.62 8.98
N HIS A 367 13.66 -8.51 8.36
CA HIS A 367 12.79 -7.35 8.09
C HIS A 367 12.19 -7.37 6.68
N LYS A 368 12.37 -8.48 5.96
CA LYS A 368 11.78 -8.71 4.64
C LYS A 368 10.43 -9.38 4.81
N ILE A 369 9.36 -8.71 4.39
CA ILE A 369 7.98 -9.17 4.60
C ILE A 369 7.37 -9.62 3.26
N PRO A 370 7.00 -10.91 3.10
CA PRO A 370 6.47 -11.38 1.84
C PRO A 370 5.12 -10.75 1.55
N ARG A 371 4.91 -10.26 0.33
CA ARG A 371 3.59 -9.82 -0.15
C ARG A 371 2.71 -11.00 -0.59
N GLY A 372 3.33 -12.12 -0.97
CA GLY A 372 2.69 -13.25 -1.64
C GLY A 372 3.15 -13.40 -3.10
N THR A 373 2.73 -14.48 -3.76
CA THR A 373 3.07 -14.79 -5.16
C THR A 373 2.14 -14.13 -6.17
N LYS A 374 0.89 -13.85 -5.77
CA LYS A 374 -0.15 -13.30 -6.64
C LYS A 374 -0.44 -11.84 -6.31
N GLY A 375 -0.50 -10.93 -7.28
CA GLY A 375 -0.77 -9.51 -6.99
C GLY A 375 -0.93 -8.65 -8.24
N THR A 376 -1.67 -7.55 -8.11
CA THR A 376 -1.96 -6.62 -9.22
C THR A 376 -1.48 -5.19 -8.93
N ASP A 377 -1.65 -4.70 -7.70
CA ASP A 377 -1.48 -3.28 -7.35
C ASP A 377 -0.16 -2.98 -6.65
N ILE A 378 0.18 -3.73 -5.59
CA ILE A 378 1.50 -3.62 -4.94
C ILE A 378 2.47 -4.50 -5.72
N ILE A 379 3.29 -3.85 -6.55
CA ILE A 379 4.21 -4.55 -7.46
C ILE A 379 5.46 -5.08 -6.74
N VAL A 380 5.86 -4.43 -5.65
CA VAL A 380 7.08 -4.77 -4.89
C VAL A 380 6.85 -5.93 -3.93
N ASN A 381 7.82 -6.83 -3.85
CA ASN A 381 7.80 -7.96 -2.92
C ASN A 381 9.20 -8.16 -2.33
N ASP A 382 9.33 -8.19 -1.00
CA ASP A 382 10.60 -8.46 -0.33
C ASP A 382 11.11 -9.90 -0.57
N ILE A 383 10.18 -10.86 -0.66
CA ILE A 383 10.49 -12.28 -0.81
C ILE A 383 9.66 -12.87 -1.95
N PRO A 384 10.07 -12.65 -3.22
CA PRO A 384 9.47 -13.30 -4.37
C PRO A 384 9.39 -14.82 -4.21
N GLY A 385 8.28 -15.42 -4.64
CA GLY A 385 8.05 -16.87 -4.55
C GLY A 385 7.47 -17.36 -3.22
N LYS A 386 7.52 -16.57 -2.14
CA LYS A 386 6.92 -16.96 -0.86
C LYS A 386 5.39 -16.81 -0.92
N ARG A 387 4.67 -17.91 -0.67
CA ARG A 387 3.21 -17.96 -0.71
C ARG A 387 2.59 -17.34 0.54
N VAL A 388 1.56 -16.52 0.33
CA VAL A 388 0.67 -16.01 1.37
C VAL A 388 -0.74 -16.30 0.85
N GLU A 389 -1.27 -17.47 1.23
CA GLU A 389 -2.48 -18.05 0.64
C GLU A 389 -3.27 -18.81 1.71
N CYS A 390 -4.57 -19.01 1.48
CA CYS A 390 -5.47 -19.71 2.40
C CYS A 390 -4.99 -21.15 2.70
N GLU A 391 -4.41 -21.79 1.68
CA GLU A 391 -3.96 -23.17 1.72
C GLU A 391 -2.70 -23.40 2.56
N ASN A 392 -2.11 -22.35 3.14
CA ASN A 392 -1.06 -22.50 4.15
C ASN A 392 -1.63 -23.01 5.50
N CYS A 393 -2.93 -22.83 5.74
CA CYS A 393 -3.60 -23.26 6.98
C CYS A 393 -4.84 -24.13 6.72
N HIS A 394 -5.53 -23.92 5.60
CA HIS A 394 -6.70 -24.68 5.19
C HIS A 394 -6.35 -25.75 4.16
N SER A 395 -7.08 -26.86 4.12
CA SER A 395 -6.94 -27.81 3.02
C SER A 395 -7.52 -27.24 1.72
N ASN A 396 -7.22 -27.86 0.59
CA ASN A 396 -7.83 -27.55 -0.70
C ASN A 396 -9.32 -27.99 -0.81
N ALA A 397 -9.82 -28.71 0.21
CA ALA A 397 -11.20 -29.18 0.34
C ALA A 397 -11.71 -28.89 1.77
N PRO A 398 -11.87 -27.60 2.15
CA PRO A 398 -12.12 -27.22 3.54
C PRO A 398 -13.57 -27.45 3.99
N HIS A 399 -14.50 -27.73 3.06
CA HIS A 399 -15.91 -27.94 3.38
C HIS A 399 -16.13 -29.41 3.75
N THR A 400 -16.39 -29.68 5.03
CA THR A 400 -16.44 -31.06 5.58
C THR A 400 -17.80 -31.45 6.15
N ARG A 401 -18.83 -30.59 6.05
CA ARG A 401 -20.20 -30.95 6.48
C ARG A 401 -20.74 -32.09 5.62
N ASP A 402 -21.56 -32.96 6.19
CA ASP A 402 -22.15 -34.09 5.46
C ASP A 402 -23.06 -33.63 4.32
N GLY A 403 -22.95 -34.31 3.18
CA GLY A 403 -23.84 -34.13 2.02
C GLY A 403 -23.16 -33.61 0.76
N MET A 404 -23.94 -33.60 -0.33
CA MET A 404 -23.47 -33.25 -1.67
C MET A 404 -23.04 -31.77 -1.78
N GLU A 405 -23.56 -30.89 -0.94
CA GLU A 405 -23.22 -29.46 -0.94
C GLU A 405 -21.72 -29.25 -0.67
N SER A 406 -21.15 -29.85 0.37
CA SER A 406 -19.72 -29.75 0.67
C SER A 406 -18.83 -30.29 -0.44
N VAL A 407 -19.24 -31.41 -1.06
CA VAL A 407 -18.53 -31.99 -2.22
C VAL A 407 -18.54 -31.00 -3.39
N MET A 408 -19.67 -30.35 -3.65
CA MET A 408 -19.79 -29.35 -4.71
C MET A 408 -18.97 -28.10 -4.39
N LEU A 409 -19.02 -27.57 -3.17
CA LEU A 409 -18.21 -26.43 -2.74
C LEU A 409 -16.70 -26.71 -2.87
N ASN A 410 -16.26 -27.89 -2.46
CA ASN A 410 -14.86 -28.32 -2.66
C ASN A 410 -14.50 -28.43 -4.15
N LYS A 411 -15.42 -28.83 -5.03
CA LYS A 411 -15.16 -28.80 -6.48
C LYS A 411 -15.03 -27.38 -7.03
N HIS A 412 -15.72 -26.40 -6.44
CA HIS A 412 -15.61 -25.00 -6.86
C HIS A 412 -14.22 -24.42 -6.61
N THR A 413 -13.46 -24.91 -5.63
CA THR A 413 -12.10 -24.40 -5.35
C THR A 413 -11.13 -24.57 -6.52
N ASN A 414 -11.46 -25.44 -7.50
CA ASN A 414 -10.72 -25.58 -8.75
C ASN A 414 -10.91 -24.41 -9.73
N ARG A 415 -11.98 -23.63 -9.58
CA ARG A 415 -12.33 -22.51 -10.49
C ARG A 415 -12.59 -21.19 -9.80
N ILE A 416 -12.88 -21.20 -8.50
CA ILE A 416 -13.25 -20.04 -7.71
C ILE A 416 -12.28 -19.94 -6.54
N ALA A 417 -11.73 -18.74 -6.35
CA ALA A 417 -10.87 -18.44 -5.21
C ALA A 417 -11.68 -18.36 -3.91
N CYS A 418 -11.06 -18.70 -2.77
CA CYS A 418 -11.70 -18.65 -1.46
C CYS A 418 -12.29 -17.26 -1.17
N GLU A 419 -11.54 -16.23 -1.54
CA GLU A 419 -11.85 -14.81 -1.39
C GLU A 419 -13.17 -14.44 -2.10
N THR A 420 -13.47 -15.03 -3.27
CA THR A 420 -14.72 -14.78 -4.01
C THR A 420 -15.95 -15.16 -3.20
N CYS A 421 -15.86 -16.26 -2.44
CA CYS A 421 -16.95 -16.75 -1.60
C CYS A 421 -16.96 -16.09 -0.22
N HIS A 422 -15.80 -15.74 0.34
CA HIS A 422 -15.69 -15.30 1.73
C HIS A 422 -15.54 -13.78 1.92
N ILE A 423 -15.31 -13.00 0.85
CA ILE A 423 -15.40 -11.53 0.88
C ILE A 423 -16.77 -11.14 0.29
N LEU A 424 -17.71 -10.84 1.17
CA LEU A 424 -19.11 -10.65 0.80
C LEU A 424 -19.41 -9.25 0.24
N GLN A 425 -18.80 -8.23 0.83
CA GLN A 425 -18.93 -6.84 0.45
C GLN A 425 -17.71 -6.05 0.94
N LEU A 426 -17.50 -4.86 0.38
CA LEU A 426 -16.52 -3.90 0.87
C LEU A 426 -17.21 -2.81 1.71
N GLU A 427 -16.41 -2.02 2.41
CA GLU A 427 -16.89 -0.82 3.09
C GLU A 427 -17.62 0.13 2.12
N PRO A 428 -18.74 0.78 2.52
CA PRO A 428 -19.45 1.73 1.67
C PRO A 428 -18.59 2.88 1.16
N GLY A 429 -17.57 3.27 1.94
CA GLY A 429 -16.59 4.30 1.60
C GLY A 429 -15.58 3.89 0.51
N ASN A 430 -15.63 2.66 0.00
CA ASN A 430 -14.73 2.16 -1.04
C ASN A 430 -14.77 3.03 -2.30
N VAL A 431 -13.63 3.63 -2.63
CA VAL A 431 -13.53 4.61 -3.74
C VAL A 431 -13.33 3.90 -5.07
N VAL A 432 -14.25 4.14 -6.00
CA VAL A 432 -14.26 3.54 -7.35
C VAL A 432 -13.84 4.55 -8.41
N LEU A 433 -14.36 5.78 -8.36
CA LEU A 433 -14.05 6.84 -9.32
C LEU A 433 -13.64 8.12 -8.59
N ARG A 434 -12.43 8.60 -8.86
CA ARG A 434 -11.87 9.81 -8.22
C ARG A 434 -11.41 10.83 -9.26
N ASP A 435 -11.93 12.06 -9.19
CA ASP A 435 -11.49 13.18 -10.02
C ASP A 435 -10.56 14.11 -9.23
N TRP A 436 -9.26 14.09 -9.57
CA TRP A 436 -8.28 15.02 -9.01
C TRP A 436 -8.29 16.39 -9.67
N VAL A 437 -8.84 16.52 -10.88
CA VAL A 437 -8.84 17.76 -11.67
C VAL A 437 -9.84 18.76 -11.11
N ASN A 438 -10.99 18.27 -10.63
CA ASN A 438 -12.06 19.10 -10.09
C ASN A 438 -12.28 18.84 -8.59
N PRO A 439 -11.47 19.42 -7.69
CA PRO A 439 -11.65 19.22 -6.26
C PRO A 439 -12.95 19.85 -5.74
N THR A 440 -13.47 19.28 -4.65
CA THR A 440 -14.63 19.77 -3.92
C THR A 440 -14.26 20.07 -2.47
N TRP A 441 -14.96 21.01 -1.85
CA TRP A 441 -14.71 21.41 -0.47
C TRP A 441 -15.23 20.34 0.50
N ASN A 442 -14.33 19.77 1.30
CA ASN A 442 -14.66 18.95 2.45
C ASN A 442 -14.88 19.86 3.66
N LYS A 443 -16.13 19.91 4.15
CA LYS A 443 -16.52 20.76 5.29
C LYS A 443 -15.98 20.25 6.63
N GLU A 444 -15.84 18.95 6.82
CA GLU A 444 -15.39 18.35 8.07
C GLU A 444 -13.92 18.71 8.31
N GLU A 445 -13.08 18.49 7.30
CA GLU A 445 -11.64 18.75 7.36
C GLU A 445 -11.29 20.21 7.03
N GLY A 446 -12.19 20.95 6.38
CA GLY A 446 -12.00 22.35 6.02
C GLY A 446 -10.92 22.57 4.96
N ILE A 447 -10.94 21.75 3.92
CA ILE A 447 -9.96 21.73 2.81
C ILE A 447 -10.63 21.30 1.50
N TYR A 448 -9.97 21.53 0.37
CA TYR A 448 -10.37 20.98 -0.93
C TYR A 448 -9.84 19.56 -1.12
N THR A 449 -10.71 18.56 -1.25
CA THR A 449 -10.31 17.17 -1.52
C THR A 449 -10.61 16.78 -2.97
N PRO A 450 -9.96 15.75 -3.53
CA PRO A 450 -10.37 15.19 -4.80
C PRO A 450 -11.84 14.74 -4.73
N THR A 451 -12.55 14.84 -5.84
CA THR A 451 -13.98 14.54 -5.87
C THR A 451 -14.18 13.06 -6.17
N ASP A 452 -14.75 12.33 -5.21
CA ASP A 452 -15.15 10.94 -5.42
C ASP A 452 -16.52 10.90 -6.11
N ILE A 453 -16.49 10.61 -7.40
CA ILE A 453 -17.69 10.51 -8.26
C ILE A 453 -18.48 9.25 -7.96
N LEU A 454 -17.79 8.18 -7.56
CA LEU A 454 -18.43 6.93 -7.17
C LEU A 454 -17.68 6.30 -6.00
N ARG A 455 -18.43 6.10 -4.91
CA ARG A 455 -18.06 5.21 -3.80
C ARG A 455 -19.11 4.12 -3.68
N SER A 456 -18.67 2.88 -3.53
CA SER A 456 -19.57 1.76 -3.29
C SER A 456 -18.78 0.56 -2.83
N GLY A 457 -19.33 -0.18 -1.87
CA GLY A 457 -18.81 -1.49 -1.48
C GLY A 457 -19.59 -2.68 -2.08
N LYS A 458 -20.58 -2.41 -2.93
CA LYS A 458 -21.46 -3.43 -3.52
C LYS A 458 -20.80 -4.14 -4.70
N VAL A 459 -21.14 -5.41 -4.90
CA VAL A 459 -20.72 -6.19 -6.08
C VAL A 459 -21.21 -5.52 -7.37
N SER A 460 -20.39 -5.60 -8.42
CA SER A 460 -20.62 -5.00 -9.75
C SER A 460 -20.72 -3.47 -9.78
N ILE A 461 -20.37 -2.79 -8.67
CA ILE A 461 -20.20 -1.33 -8.60
C ILE A 461 -18.85 -1.01 -7.96
N GLY A 462 -18.62 -1.50 -6.74
CA GLY A 462 -17.39 -1.32 -5.96
C GLY A 462 -16.26 -2.26 -6.31
N PHE A 463 -16.63 -3.51 -6.58
CA PHE A 463 -15.74 -4.60 -6.92
C PHE A 463 -16.47 -5.58 -7.83
N ASP A 464 -15.74 -6.34 -8.63
CA ASP A 464 -16.29 -7.33 -9.56
C ASP A 464 -15.39 -8.58 -9.61
N PHE A 465 -15.82 -9.60 -10.34
CA PHE A 465 -15.13 -10.87 -10.44
C PHE A 465 -14.44 -11.05 -11.78
N TYR A 466 -13.17 -11.44 -11.75
CA TYR A 466 -12.37 -11.68 -12.97
C TYR A 466 -11.58 -12.98 -12.85
N TRP A 467 -11.31 -13.61 -13.98
CA TRP A 467 -10.33 -14.69 -14.05
C TRP A 467 -8.94 -14.14 -13.78
N PHE A 468 -8.19 -14.82 -12.92
CA PHE A 468 -6.87 -14.42 -12.49
C PHE A 468 -5.94 -15.62 -12.36
N ASN A 469 -4.77 -15.53 -13.00
CA ASN A 469 -3.72 -16.54 -12.98
C ASN A 469 -2.57 -16.22 -12.00
N GLY A 470 -2.66 -15.09 -11.29
CA GLY A 470 -1.64 -14.63 -10.34
C GLY A 470 -0.84 -13.42 -10.83
N ASN A 471 -0.89 -13.11 -12.13
CA ASN A 471 -0.15 -12.00 -12.72
C ASN A 471 -1.02 -10.76 -12.97
N GLY A 472 -0.41 -9.58 -12.86
CA GLY A 472 -1.05 -8.30 -13.16
C GLY A 472 -0.33 -7.51 -14.24
N THR A 473 -0.93 -6.41 -14.68
CA THR A 473 -0.31 -5.44 -15.59
C THR A 473 0.25 -4.23 -14.85
N PHE A 474 1.06 -3.44 -15.55
CA PHE A 474 1.69 -2.24 -14.99
C PHE A 474 0.65 -1.24 -14.42
N LEU A 475 -0.56 -1.17 -14.97
CA LEU A 475 -1.67 -0.35 -14.42
C LEU A 475 -2.65 -1.15 -13.54
N ALA A 476 -2.15 -2.18 -12.87
CA ALA A 476 -2.88 -2.99 -11.90
C ALA A 476 -4.14 -3.69 -12.45
N GLY A 477 -4.15 -4.08 -13.72
CA GLY A 477 -5.18 -4.95 -14.30
C GLY A 477 -4.84 -6.42 -14.10
N ALA A 478 -5.78 -7.22 -13.62
CA ALA A 478 -5.59 -8.66 -13.45
C ALA A 478 -5.45 -9.36 -14.80
N LEU A 479 -4.55 -10.35 -14.87
CA LEU A 479 -4.39 -11.25 -16.01
C LEU A 479 -4.92 -12.62 -15.64
N GLY A 480 -5.70 -13.19 -16.54
CA GLY A 480 -6.31 -14.51 -16.44
C GLY A 480 -7.38 -14.62 -17.51
N ALA A 481 -7.78 -15.84 -17.83
CA ALA A 481 -8.76 -16.14 -18.87
C ALA A 481 -9.69 -17.28 -18.45
N ASN A 482 -10.87 -17.34 -19.05
CA ASN A 482 -11.76 -18.49 -18.87
C ASN A 482 -11.10 -19.76 -19.42
N PRO A 483 -10.78 -20.77 -18.58
CA PRO A 483 -10.14 -21.99 -19.05
C PRO A 483 -10.99 -22.80 -20.03
N GLY A 484 -12.31 -22.55 -20.08
CA GLY A 484 -13.24 -23.27 -20.96
C GLY A 484 -13.65 -22.53 -22.24
N ALA A 485 -13.10 -21.34 -22.52
CA ALA A 485 -13.37 -20.60 -23.75
C ALA A 485 -12.69 -21.27 -24.96
N LYS A 486 -13.38 -21.32 -26.11
CA LYS A 486 -12.88 -21.96 -27.34
C LYS A 486 -12.02 -20.98 -28.16
N ASP A 487 -12.51 -19.76 -28.33
CA ASP A 487 -11.75 -18.64 -28.90
C ASP A 487 -11.61 -17.57 -27.84
N LYS A 488 -10.40 -17.41 -27.31
CA LYS A 488 -10.13 -16.51 -26.19
C LYS A 488 -10.05 -15.03 -26.60
N THR A 489 -10.10 -14.75 -27.90
CA THR A 489 -10.16 -13.40 -28.47
C THR A 489 -11.59 -13.01 -28.86
N LYS A 490 -12.41 -13.98 -29.29
CA LYS A 490 -13.78 -13.75 -29.80
C LYS A 490 -14.90 -14.16 -28.84
N ASP A 491 -14.67 -15.02 -27.85
CA ASP A 491 -15.70 -15.50 -26.90
C ASP A 491 -16.00 -14.48 -25.76
N ASN A 492 -16.03 -13.18 -26.06
CA ASN A 492 -16.35 -12.07 -25.15
C ASN A 492 -15.41 -11.89 -23.92
N TYR A 493 -14.24 -12.52 -23.91
CA TYR A 493 -13.30 -12.43 -22.79
C TYR A 493 -12.05 -11.61 -23.10
N ASN A 494 -12.23 -10.40 -23.66
CA ASN A 494 -11.17 -9.42 -23.83
C ASN A 494 -11.29 -8.29 -22.79
N THR A 495 -10.75 -8.54 -21.59
CA THR A 495 -10.89 -7.61 -20.45
C THR A 495 -10.36 -6.20 -20.73
N TYR A 496 -9.38 -6.05 -21.61
CA TYR A 496 -8.74 -4.75 -21.90
C TYR A 496 -9.42 -3.96 -23.01
N MET A 497 -10.35 -4.57 -23.76
CA MET A 497 -11.18 -3.90 -24.76
C MET A 497 -12.65 -3.81 -24.33
N ASP A 498 -13.10 -4.62 -23.38
CA ASP A 498 -14.50 -4.66 -22.93
C ASP A 498 -14.66 -4.38 -21.43
N GLN A 499 -14.30 -5.34 -20.56
CA GLN A 499 -14.72 -5.33 -19.14
C GLN A 499 -14.04 -4.24 -18.29
N TYR A 500 -12.78 -3.89 -18.55
CA TYR A 500 -12.06 -2.88 -17.77
C TYR A 500 -12.27 -1.46 -18.29
N VAL A 501 -13.01 -1.27 -19.38
CA VAL A 501 -13.01 0.02 -20.09
C VAL A 501 -14.40 0.64 -20.23
N SER A 502 -15.40 0.04 -19.60
CA SER A 502 -16.73 0.63 -19.46
C SER A 502 -17.49 -0.02 -18.30
N THR A 503 -18.43 0.72 -17.72
CA THR A 503 -19.45 0.13 -16.85
C THR A 503 -20.79 0.12 -17.58
N THR A 504 -21.42 -1.05 -17.62
CA THR A 504 -22.76 -1.24 -18.18
C THR A 504 -23.82 -1.41 -17.10
N ASN A 505 -23.44 -1.26 -15.82
CA ASN A 505 -24.36 -1.44 -14.70
C ASN A 505 -25.25 -0.19 -14.57
N PRO A 506 -26.58 -0.28 -14.75
CA PRO A 506 -27.47 0.88 -14.69
C PRO A 506 -27.43 1.60 -13.33
N ALA A 507 -27.31 0.87 -12.23
CA ALA A 507 -27.21 1.47 -10.90
C ALA A 507 -25.91 2.26 -10.71
N ALA A 508 -24.80 1.77 -11.28
CA ALA A 508 -23.53 2.50 -11.27
C ALA A 508 -23.61 3.76 -12.15
N ILE A 509 -24.21 3.65 -13.35
CA ILE A 509 -24.40 4.77 -14.27
C ILE A 509 -25.24 5.87 -13.62
N ASN A 510 -26.40 5.51 -13.06
CA ASN A 510 -27.27 6.48 -12.38
C ASN A 510 -26.54 7.19 -11.23
N LEU A 511 -25.79 6.45 -10.39
CA LEU A 511 -25.01 7.06 -9.31
C LEU A 511 -23.91 8.01 -9.83
N ILE A 512 -23.25 7.66 -10.94
CA ILE A 512 -22.25 8.52 -11.58
C ILE A 512 -22.91 9.81 -12.08
N GLU A 513 -24.05 9.70 -12.77
CA GLU A 513 -24.79 10.84 -13.32
C GLU A 513 -25.32 11.75 -12.21
N GLU A 514 -25.94 11.18 -11.16
CA GLU A 514 -26.42 11.91 -10.00
C GLU A 514 -25.29 12.67 -9.29
N ASN A 515 -24.17 11.99 -9.03
CA ASN A 515 -23.02 12.62 -8.36
C ASN A 515 -22.34 13.67 -9.24
N ALA A 516 -22.18 13.40 -10.55
CA ALA A 516 -21.62 14.37 -11.47
C ALA A 516 -22.50 15.62 -11.58
N ASN A 517 -23.83 15.47 -11.63
CA ASN A 517 -24.76 16.59 -11.55
C ASN A 517 -24.64 17.35 -10.23
N LYS A 518 -24.64 16.63 -9.10
CA LYS A 518 -24.48 17.22 -7.76
C LYS A 518 -23.23 18.09 -7.64
N TYR A 519 -22.09 17.63 -8.17
CA TYR A 519 -20.82 18.34 -8.02
C TYR A 519 -20.56 19.39 -9.10
N PHE A 520 -21.03 19.18 -10.33
CA PHE A 520 -20.55 19.94 -11.49
C PHE A 520 -21.61 20.67 -12.31
N LYS A 521 -22.91 20.48 -12.05
CA LYS A 521 -23.99 21.13 -12.85
C LYS A 521 -23.81 22.63 -13.01
N ASN A 522 -23.29 23.31 -11.98
CA ASN A 522 -23.08 24.77 -11.97
C ASN A 522 -21.61 25.17 -12.20
N ARG A 523 -20.73 24.23 -12.54
CA ARG A 523 -19.27 24.45 -12.63
C ARG A 523 -18.64 23.95 -13.93
N ASN A 524 -19.34 23.09 -14.70
CA ASN A 524 -18.81 22.49 -15.92
C ASN A 524 -19.71 22.79 -17.10
N ASN A 525 -19.17 23.51 -18.08
CA ASN A 525 -19.88 23.93 -19.29
C ASN A 525 -20.22 22.77 -20.24
N ASN A 526 -19.70 21.55 -20.00
CA ASN A 526 -20.04 20.34 -20.75
C ASN A 526 -20.04 19.08 -19.86
N LEU A 527 -21.03 18.99 -18.98
CA LEU A 527 -21.21 17.85 -18.08
C LEU A 527 -21.45 16.52 -18.83
N ALA A 528 -22.16 16.56 -19.95
CA ALA A 528 -22.43 15.37 -20.77
C ALA A 528 -21.14 14.73 -21.30
N ALA A 529 -20.23 15.54 -21.85
CA ALA A 529 -18.92 15.04 -22.31
C ALA A 529 -18.08 14.49 -21.15
N TYR A 530 -18.15 15.11 -19.96
CA TYR A 530 -17.48 14.59 -18.77
C TYR A 530 -17.99 13.19 -18.42
N ILE A 531 -19.31 13.01 -18.29
CA ILE A 531 -19.93 11.71 -17.99
C ILE A 531 -19.59 10.68 -19.06
N ASP A 532 -19.65 11.03 -20.35
CA ASP A 532 -19.32 10.11 -21.43
C ASP A 532 -17.87 9.60 -21.34
N THR A 533 -16.90 10.46 -20.99
CA THR A 533 -15.51 10.03 -20.81
C THR A 533 -15.28 9.15 -19.58
N VAL A 534 -16.11 9.28 -18.53
CA VAL A 534 -16.07 8.40 -17.35
C VAL A 534 -16.60 7.02 -17.71
N LEU A 535 -17.72 6.96 -18.42
CA LEU A 535 -18.40 5.72 -18.78
C LEU A 535 -17.71 4.98 -19.93
N HIS A 536 -17.07 5.73 -20.83
CA HIS A 536 -16.40 5.22 -22.04
C HIS A 536 -14.98 5.78 -22.18
N PRO A 537 -14.05 5.46 -21.25
CA PRO A 537 -12.69 6.01 -21.24
C PRO A 537 -11.88 5.80 -22.53
N LEU A 538 -12.19 4.79 -23.35
CA LEU A 538 -11.51 4.57 -24.64
C LEU A 538 -11.88 5.61 -25.72
N LYS A 539 -13.02 6.30 -25.62
CA LYS A 539 -13.36 7.41 -26.54
C LYS A 539 -12.35 8.56 -26.48
N GLN A 540 -11.51 8.58 -25.44
CA GLN A 540 -10.42 9.55 -25.30
C GLN A 540 -9.22 9.29 -26.22
N LEU A 541 -9.16 8.13 -26.89
CA LEU A 541 -8.08 7.71 -27.79
C LEU A 541 -8.41 8.06 -29.24
N SER A 542 -7.38 8.34 -30.04
CA SER A 542 -7.51 8.42 -31.50
C SER A 542 -7.76 7.02 -32.09
N LYS A 543 -8.23 6.97 -33.35
CA LYS A 543 -8.42 5.71 -34.08
C LYS A 543 -7.13 4.89 -34.12
N ASP A 544 -5.99 5.51 -34.42
CA ASP A 544 -4.70 4.83 -34.50
C ASP A 544 -4.26 4.24 -33.15
N LEU A 545 -4.50 4.98 -32.05
CA LEU A 545 -4.19 4.48 -30.71
C LEU A 545 -5.12 3.34 -30.29
N LEU A 546 -6.39 3.33 -30.74
CA LEU A 546 -7.30 2.21 -30.51
C LEU A 546 -6.83 0.97 -31.25
N VAL A 547 -6.42 1.10 -32.52
CA VAL A 547 -5.85 0.00 -33.31
C VAL A 547 -4.56 -0.52 -32.65
N LYS A 548 -3.64 0.37 -32.26
CA LYS A 548 -2.41 -0.03 -31.54
C LYS A 548 -2.72 -0.72 -30.21
N ARG A 549 -3.74 -0.25 -29.47
CA ARG A 549 -4.17 -0.89 -28.21
C ARG A 549 -4.66 -2.32 -28.45
N GLU A 550 -5.55 -2.50 -29.43
CA GLU A 550 -6.12 -3.80 -29.77
C GLU A 550 -5.03 -4.78 -30.21
N GLN A 551 -4.11 -4.33 -31.08
CA GLN A 551 -2.96 -5.11 -31.51
C GLN A 551 -2.10 -5.54 -30.31
N LEU A 552 -1.65 -4.60 -29.47
CA LEU A 552 -0.83 -4.92 -28.29
C LEU A 552 -1.58 -5.82 -27.30
N THR A 553 -2.90 -5.64 -27.15
CA THR A 553 -3.71 -6.51 -26.28
C THR A 553 -3.67 -7.95 -26.79
N ASN A 554 -3.93 -8.15 -28.08
CA ASN A 554 -4.01 -9.46 -28.71
C ASN A 554 -2.64 -10.15 -28.77
N GLU A 555 -1.59 -9.41 -29.10
CA GLU A 555 -0.23 -9.95 -29.22
C GLU A 555 0.43 -10.22 -27.87
N ASN A 556 0.23 -9.34 -26.88
CA ASN A 556 1.00 -9.37 -25.63
C ASN A 556 0.19 -9.80 -24.41
N LEU A 557 -1.04 -9.29 -24.23
CA LEU A 557 -1.80 -9.53 -23.00
C LEU A 557 -2.59 -10.83 -23.05
N ILE A 558 -3.29 -11.12 -24.15
CA ILE A 558 -4.12 -12.33 -24.27
C ILE A 558 -3.28 -13.61 -24.07
N PRO A 559 -2.08 -13.77 -24.65
CA PRO A 559 -1.23 -14.92 -24.35
C PRO A 559 -0.91 -15.04 -22.85
N LEU A 560 -0.56 -13.94 -22.20
CA LEU A 560 -0.27 -13.91 -20.76
C LEU A 560 -1.49 -14.24 -19.89
N GLN A 561 -2.69 -13.84 -20.29
CA GLN A 561 -3.93 -14.23 -19.62
C GLN A 561 -4.17 -15.75 -19.66
N ASN A 562 -3.61 -16.40 -20.67
CA ASN A 562 -3.76 -17.83 -20.91
C ASN A 562 -2.69 -18.69 -20.25
N GLU A 563 -1.68 -18.07 -19.65
CA GLU A 563 -0.68 -18.76 -18.87
C GLU A 563 -1.24 -19.26 -17.54
N GLY A 564 -0.74 -20.41 -17.08
CA GLY A 564 -1.08 -20.97 -15.79
C GLY A 564 -2.55 -21.39 -15.67
N ILE A 565 -3.02 -21.48 -14.43
CA ILE A 565 -4.40 -21.87 -14.10
C ILE A 565 -5.11 -20.65 -13.53
N SER A 566 -6.14 -20.18 -14.25
CA SER A 566 -6.98 -19.09 -13.78
C SER A 566 -8.09 -19.57 -12.85
N LYS A 567 -8.32 -18.81 -11.78
CA LYS A 567 -9.54 -18.91 -10.94
C LYS A 567 -10.26 -17.56 -10.94
N ILE A 568 -11.54 -17.56 -10.62
CA ILE A 568 -12.34 -16.35 -10.42
C ILE A 568 -12.00 -15.76 -9.05
N TYR A 569 -11.47 -14.53 -9.05
CA TYR A 569 -11.11 -13.75 -7.86
C TYR A 569 -11.96 -12.47 -7.78
N PRO A 570 -12.22 -11.93 -6.57
CA PRO A 570 -12.83 -10.62 -6.40
C PRO A 570 -11.76 -9.53 -6.52
N PHE A 571 -12.06 -8.47 -7.26
CA PHE A 571 -11.19 -7.31 -7.39
C PHE A 571 -11.95 -6.02 -7.18
N LYS A 572 -11.40 -5.16 -6.32
CA LYS A 572 -11.87 -3.79 -6.23
C LYS A 572 -11.60 -3.06 -7.53
N LEU A 573 -12.59 -2.31 -8.00
CA LEU A 573 -12.47 -1.43 -9.15
C LEU A 573 -11.95 -0.06 -8.72
N PHE A 574 -11.06 0.52 -9.52
CA PHE A 574 -10.62 1.89 -9.33
C PHE A 574 -10.27 2.57 -10.67
N ASN A 575 -10.72 3.80 -10.88
CA ASN A 575 -10.24 4.67 -11.96
C ASN A 575 -10.14 6.11 -11.43
N ALA A 576 -9.19 6.86 -11.96
CA ALA A 576 -8.94 8.24 -11.58
C ALA A 576 -8.82 9.16 -12.80
N ARG A 577 -9.22 10.41 -12.62
CA ARG A 577 -8.95 11.50 -13.57
C ARG A 577 -7.82 12.37 -13.06
N MET A 578 -6.76 12.48 -13.85
CA MET A 578 -5.54 13.19 -13.46
C MET A 578 -4.95 13.95 -14.66
N TYR A 579 -3.98 14.83 -14.40
CA TYR A 579 -3.21 15.46 -15.46
C TYR A 579 -2.12 14.50 -15.94
N GLU A 580 -2.01 14.39 -17.26
CA GLU A 580 -1.07 13.53 -17.95
C GLU A 580 -0.13 14.37 -18.81
N ASP A 581 1.14 13.97 -18.87
CA ASP A 581 2.07 14.43 -19.89
C ASP A 581 1.78 13.73 -21.23
N MET A 582 1.19 14.48 -22.15
CA MET A 582 0.80 13.97 -23.46
C MET A 582 2.00 13.75 -24.40
N GLY A 583 3.17 14.32 -24.10
CA GLY A 583 4.42 14.01 -24.80
C GLY A 583 4.84 12.55 -24.64
N ASN A 584 4.34 11.91 -23.59
CA ASN A 584 4.64 10.54 -23.20
C ASN A 584 3.37 9.67 -23.11
N SER A 585 2.43 9.90 -24.03
CA SER A 585 1.16 9.18 -24.08
C SER A 585 1.19 7.95 -25.00
N GLY A 586 0.42 6.93 -24.63
CA GLY A 586 0.27 5.68 -25.36
C GLY A 586 -1.15 5.11 -25.27
N PRO A 587 -1.36 3.90 -25.83
CA PRO A 587 -2.68 3.28 -25.94
C PRO A 587 -3.33 2.90 -24.61
N TYR A 588 -2.54 2.80 -23.53
CA TYR A 588 -3.04 2.44 -22.19
C TYR A 588 -3.07 3.61 -21.20
N GLY A 589 -2.47 4.75 -21.54
CA GLY A 589 -2.32 5.91 -20.67
C GLY A 589 -1.06 6.69 -20.97
N ALA A 590 -0.65 7.56 -20.06
CA ALA A 590 0.55 8.38 -20.16
C ALA A 590 1.22 8.53 -18.79
N MET A 591 2.35 9.23 -18.72
CA MET A 591 2.91 9.60 -17.42
C MET A 591 1.96 10.55 -16.69
N ILE A 592 1.48 10.09 -15.55
CA ILE A 592 0.62 10.85 -14.65
C ILE A 592 1.49 11.86 -13.90
N LEU A 593 1.02 13.09 -13.80
CA LEU A 593 1.73 14.15 -13.09
C LEU A 593 1.27 14.28 -11.63
N PRO A 594 2.20 14.50 -10.68
CA PRO A 594 1.89 14.66 -9.26
C PRO A 594 1.19 15.99 -8.95
N PHE A 595 0.54 16.06 -7.79
CA PHE A 595 -0.05 17.28 -7.21
C PHE A 595 0.76 17.78 -6.02
N ASP A 596 0.92 19.09 -5.85
CA ASP A 596 1.44 19.66 -4.60
C ASP A 596 0.29 19.70 -3.60
N TYR A 597 0.37 18.90 -2.54
CA TYR A 597 -0.72 18.74 -1.57
C TYR A 597 -1.09 20.05 -0.89
N GLN A 598 -0.10 20.89 -0.54
CA GLN A 598 -0.39 22.17 0.10
C GLN A 598 -1.27 23.05 -0.80
N THR A 599 -0.83 23.28 -2.04
CA THR A 599 -1.58 24.08 -3.00
C THR A 599 -2.94 23.44 -3.30
N TYR A 600 -2.99 22.12 -3.44
CA TYR A 600 -4.21 21.39 -3.76
C TYR A 600 -5.27 21.56 -2.68
N TYR A 601 -4.93 21.19 -1.44
CA TYR A 601 -5.87 21.15 -0.32
C TYR A 601 -6.26 22.56 0.16
N GLU A 602 -5.36 23.54 0.10
CA GLU A 602 -5.65 24.90 0.55
C GLU A 602 -6.45 25.72 -0.47
N THR A 603 -6.20 25.53 -1.77
CA THR A 603 -6.74 26.44 -2.81
C THR A 603 -7.78 25.81 -3.73
N GLY A 604 -7.80 24.48 -3.85
CA GLY A 604 -8.59 23.79 -4.86
C GLY A 604 -8.13 24.03 -6.31
N ASN A 605 -7.00 24.72 -6.52
CA ASN A 605 -6.44 24.94 -7.85
C ASN A 605 -5.56 23.76 -8.24
N SER A 606 -6.19 22.75 -8.86
CA SER A 606 -5.51 21.52 -9.28
C SER A 606 -4.39 21.77 -10.30
N LEU A 607 -4.54 22.74 -11.20
CA LEU A 607 -3.54 23.04 -12.23
C LEU A 607 -2.30 23.73 -11.63
N ALA A 608 -2.49 24.69 -10.73
CA ALA A 608 -1.39 25.33 -10.00
C ALA A 608 -0.65 24.32 -9.12
N SER A 609 -1.40 23.38 -8.52
CA SER A 609 -0.84 22.29 -7.73
C SER A 609 0.07 21.38 -8.57
N VAL A 610 -0.34 20.96 -9.79
CA VAL A 610 0.55 20.21 -10.71
C VAL A 610 1.77 21.04 -11.09
N LYS A 611 1.58 22.29 -11.49
CA LYS A 611 2.67 23.19 -11.89
C LYS A 611 3.73 23.32 -10.79
N LYS A 612 3.33 23.39 -9.52
CA LYS A 612 4.26 23.43 -8.39
C LYS A 612 4.90 22.08 -8.12
N ALA A 613 4.15 20.98 -8.19
CA ALA A 613 4.68 19.64 -7.91
C ALA A 613 5.79 19.23 -8.88
N ILE A 614 5.59 19.48 -10.18
CA ILE A 614 6.56 19.07 -11.19
C ILE A 614 7.88 19.81 -11.03
N GLN A 615 7.89 21.04 -10.51
CA GLN A 615 9.12 21.80 -10.23
C GLN A 615 10.05 21.13 -9.20
N ASN A 616 9.59 20.09 -8.50
CA ASN A 616 10.45 19.30 -7.64
C ASN A 616 11.64 18.73 -8.44
N PRO A 617 12.90 18.93 -7.98
CA PRO A 617 14.07 18.55 -8.75
C PRO A 617 14.09 17.10 -9.21
N ILE A 618 13.62 16.13 -8.40
CA ILE A 618 13.62 14.72 -8.80
C ILE A 618 12.69 14.45 -10.00
N ILE A 619 11.56 15.16 -10.08
CA ILE A 619 10.63 15.05 -11.20
C ILE A 619 11.29 15.58 -12.47
N LYS A 620 12.00 16.71 -12.37
CA LYS A 620 12.81 17.22 -13.48
C LYS A 620 13.92 16.24 -13.87
N ARG A 621 14.57 15.58 -12.90
CA ARG A 621 15.65 14.62 -13.16
C ARG A 621 15.17 13.39 -13.92
N MET A 622 13.93 12.96 -13.75
CA MET A 622 13.35 11.87 -14.55
C MET A 622 13.39 12.14 -16.07
N TYR A 623 13.37 13.41 -16.50
CA TYR A 623 13.48 13.79 -17.91
C TYR A 623 14.94 13.99 -18.37
N GLN A 624 15.92 13.83 -17.49
CA GLN A 624 17.33 14.15 -17.74
C GLN A 624 18.25 12.94 -17.52
N LEU A 625 19.46 13.00 -18.07
CA LEU A 625 20.51 12.03 -17.75
C LEU A 625 20.91 12.14 -16.26
N PRO A 626 21.12 11.01 -15.55
CA PRO A 626 21.10 9.64 -16.05
C PRO A 626 19.72 8.94 -16.00
N PHE A 627 18.73 9.49 -15.28
CA PHE A 627 17.45 8.80 -15.01
C PHE A 627 16.63 8.49 -16.25
N LYS A 628 16.68 9.35 -17.28
CA LYS A 628 16.04 9.11 -18.58
C LYS A 628 16.44 7.74 -19.15
N GLU A 629 17.74 7.54 -19.33
CA GLU A 629 18.29 6.33 -19.97
C GLU A 629 18.26 5.13 -19.04
N TYR A 630 18.59 5.35 -17.77
CA TYR A 630 18.70 4.27 -16.79
C TYR A 630 17.34 3.71 -16.34
N MET A 631 16.27 4.53 -16.33
CA MET A 631 15.02 4.17 -15.68
C MET A 631 13.78 4.48 -16.53
N MET A 632 13.64 5.71 -17.04
CA MET A 632 12.38 6.14 -17.63
C MET A 632 12.10 5.50 -18.99
N ASN A 633 13.11 5.26 -19.82
CA ASN A 633 12.93 4.53 -21.09
C ASN A 633 12.30 3.14 -20.86
N ASP A 634 12.84 2.36 -19.92
CA ASP A 634 12.31 1.04 -19.58
C ASP A 634 10.94 1.12 -18.88
N TYR A 635 10.73 2.12 -18.01
CA TYR A 635 9.45 2.38 -17.37
C TYR A 635 8.34 2.60 -18.41
N MET A 636 8.60 3.40 -19.45
CA MET A 636 7.63 3.73 -20.48
C MET A 636 7.38 2.61 -21.48
N HIS A 637 8.38 1.77 -21.75
CA HIS A 637 8.17 0.54 -22.49
C HIS A 637 7.12 -0.36 -21.81
N TYR A 638 7.12 -0.44 -20.47
CA TYR A 638 6.07 -1.17 -19.75
C TYR A 638 4.67 -0.52 -19.89
N PHE A 639 4.61 0.78 -20.19
CA PHE A 639 3.37 1.50 -20.54
C PHE A 639 2.91 1.29 -22.00
N GLY A 640 3.68 0.57 -22.82
CA GLY A 640 3.38 0.40 -24.25
C GLY A 640 3.70 1.64 -25.08
N VAL A 641 4.62 2.48 -24.59
CA VAL A 641 5.16 3.66 -25.28
C VAL A 641 6.59 3.35 -25.72
N ASP A 642 6.93 3.70 -26.96
CA ASP A 642 8.17 3.24 -27.61
C ASP A 642 9.44 3.94 -27.08
N SER A 643 9.33 5.13 -26.49
CA SER A 643 10.44 5.80 -25.78
C SER A 643 9.94 6.94 -24.90
N TRP A 644 10.77 7.39 -23.96
CA TRP A 644 10.48 8.54 -23.10
C TRP A 644 10.99 9.83 -23.74
N SER A 645 10.07 10.75 -24.04
CA SER A 645 10.37 12.11 -24.45
C SER A 645 10.95 12.91 -23.28
N ASP A 646 12.05 13.61 -23.54
CA ASP A 646 12.66 14.57 -22.61
C ASP A 646 12.04 15.96 -22.68
N GLU A 647 10.99 16.16 -23.49
CA GLU A 647 10.24 17.41 -23.52
C GLU A 647 9.49 17.58 -22.20
N TYR A 648 10.13 18.29 -21.27
CA TYR A 648 9.60 18.50 -19.93
C TYR A 648 8.26 19.28 -19.96
N PRO A 649 7.23 18.90 -19.18
CA PRO A 649 5.87 19.48 -19.25
C PRO A 649 5.75 20.95 -18.82
N LEU A 650 6.84 21.58 -18.38
CA LEU A 650 6.94 23.00 -18.04
C LEU A 650 7.95 23.68 -18.96
N ASP A 651 7.55 24.76 -19.62
CA ASP A 651 8.46 25.58 -20.43
C ASP A 651 9.32 26.53 -19.57
N GLU A 652 10.28 27.22 -20.19
CA GLU A 652 11.18 28.17 -19.52
C GLU A 652 10.45 29.38 -18.90
N LYS A 653 9.25 29.71 -19.41
CA LYS A 653 8.38 30.77 -18.87
C LYS A 653 7.48 30.26 -17.74
N GLY A 654 7.56 28.97 -17.41
CA GLY A 654 6.74 28.32 -16.40
C GLY A 654 5.32 27.99 -16.85
N ASN A 655 5.02 27.93 -18.15
CA ASN A 655 3.73 27.49 -18.65
C ASN A 655 3.72 25.98 -18.86
N LEU A 656 2.57 25.35 -18.59
CA LEU A 656 2.37 23.94 -18.89
C LEU A 656 2.23 23.76 -20.40
N ARG A 657 2.96 22.79 -20.96
CA ARG A 657 2.85 22.40 -22.38
C ARG A 657 2.52 20.92 -22.46
N LYS A 658 1.65 20.56 -23.41
CA LYS A 658 1.22 19.16 -23.64
C LYS A 658 0.69 18.45 -22.38
N VAL A 659 0.15 19.18 -21.40
CA VAL A 659 -0.51 18.59 -20.23
C VAL A 659 -2.02 18.60 -20.43
N LYS A 660 -2.69 17.45 -20.29
CA LYS A 660 -4.15 17.35 -20.40
C LYS A 660 -4.78 16.53 -19.28
N PRO A 661 -5.98 16.90 -18.79
CA PRO A 661 -6.71 16.08 -17.84
C PRO A 661 -7.37 14.90 -18.57
N LYS A 662 -7.15 13.68 -18.08
CA LYS A 662 -7.70 12.47 -18.68
C LYS A 662 -8.11 11.46 -17.60
N TRP A 663 -9.15 10.67 -17.89
CA TRP A 663 -9.44 9.45 -17.13
C TRP A 663 -8.45 8.37 -17.55
N MET A 664 -8.05 7.51 -16.61
CA MET A 664 -7.30 6.30 -16.99
C MET A 664 -8.11 5.52 -18.01
N ARG A 665 -7.44 4.95 -19.02
CA ARG A 665 -8.10 4.30 -20.18
C ARG A 665 -8.74 2.97 -19.81
N GLN A 666 -8.60 2.56 -18.55
CA GLN A 666 -9.14 1.34 -17.97
C GLN A 666 -9.23 1.48 -16.46
N TYR A 667 -10.10 0.69 -15.84
CA TYR A 667 -10.11 0.46 -14.40
C TYR A 667 -8.90 -0.39 -14.00
N SER A 668 -8.27 -0.01 -12.90
CA SER A 668 -7.40 -0.90 -12.13
C SER A 668 -8.24 -1.86 -11.29
N THR A 669 -7.74 -3.07 -11.12
CA THR A 669 -8.35 -4.16 -10.35
C THR A 669 -7.47 -4.49 -9.15
N PHE A 670 -7.73 -3.87 -8.01
CA PHE A 670 -6.94 -4.09 -6.79
C PHE A 670 -7.36 -5.39 -6.11
N MET A 671 -6.37 -6.23 -5.79
CA MET A 671 -6.61 -7.54 -5.18
C MET A 671 -7.18 -7.39 -3.76
N LEU A 672 -8.16 -8.23 -3.45
CA LEU A 672 -8.85 -8.29 -2.16
C LEU A 672 -8.48 -9.59 -1.45
N ASN A 673 -7.92 -9.50 -0.24
CA ASN A 673 -7.39 -10.65 0.52
C ASN A 673 -7.76 -10.62 2.02
N HIS A 674 -8.50 -9.61 2.46
CA HIS A 674 -8.90 -9.40 3.85
C HIS A 674 -10.40 -9.07 3.92
N GLY A 675 -10.95 -8.92 5.12
CA GLY A 675 -12.40 -8.77 5.32
C GLY A 675 -13.11 -10.12 5.18
N ILE A 676 -12.41 -11.21 5.49
CA ILE A 676 -12.90 -12.58 5.31
C ILE A 676 -14.01 -12.87 6.34
N LYS A 677 -15.16 -13.33 5.85
CA LYS A 677 -16.30 -13.75 6.67
C LYS A 677 -16.30 -15.26 6.89
N LYS A 678 -16.73 -15.67 8.09
CA LYS A 678 -16.85 -17.08 8.47
C LYS A 678 -17.81 -17.85 7.57
N GLU A 679 -19.00 -17.31 7.35
CA GLU A 679 -19.98 -17.87 6.43
C GLU A 679 -19.77 -17.25 5.04
N GLY A 680 -19.54 -18.10 4.05
CA GLY A 680 -19.37 -17.68 2.66
C GLY A 680 -20.70 -17.55 1.91
N ARG A 681 -20.60 -17.14 0.64
CA ARG A 681 -21.75 -17.08 -0.29
C ARG A 681 -22.37 -18.46 -0.50
N THR A 682 -23.68 -18.46 -0.68
CA THR A 682 -24.50 -19.62 -1.03
C THR A 682 -24.58 -19.81 -2.54
N CYS A 683 -25.11 -20.96 -2.97
CA CYS A 683 -25.34 -21.25 -4.39
C CYS A 683 -26.25 -20.19 -5.05
N VAL A 684 -27.30 -19.73 -4.36
CA VAL A 684 -28.30 -18.80 -4.91
C VAL A 684 -27.71 -17.42 -5.15
N ASP A 685 -26.72 -17.01 -4.37
CA ASP A 685 -26.06 -15.71 -4.51
C ASP A 685 -25.41 -15.55 -5.90
N CYS A 686 -24.85 -16.63 -6.45
CA CYS A 686 -24.18 -16.62 -7.76
C CYS A 686 -25.07 -17.15 -8.89
N HIS A 687 -25.87 -18.19 -8.62
CA HIS A 687 -26.59 -18.94 -9.64
C HIS A 687 -28.06 -18.53 -9.78
N SER A 688 -28.55 -17.50 -9.10
CA SER A 688 -29.90 -16.99 -9.41
C SER A 688 -29.92 -16.16 -10.69
N GLN A 689 -31.12 -15.88 -11.22
CA GLN A 689 -31.27 -15.02 -12.40
C GLN A 689 -30.68 -13.61 -12.18
N ASN A 690 -30.83 -13.08 -10.96
CA ASN A 690 -30.24 -11.82 -10.52
C ASN A 690 -28.99 -12.04 -9.64
N GLY A 691 -28.29 -13.17 -9.85
CA GLY A 691 -27.11 -13.52 -9.10
C GLY A 691 -25.96 -12.54 -9.35
N ILE A 692 -25.04 -12.46 -8.39
CA ILE A 692 -23.91 -11.53 -8.41
C ILE A 692 -22.87 -11.88 -9.50
N MET A 693 -22.94 -13.08 -10.08
CA MET A 693 -21.96 -13.59 -11.02
C MET A 693 -22.43 -13.34 -12.46
N ASN A 694 -21.77 -12.42 -13.15
CA ASN A 694 -22.04 -12.20 -14.57
C ASN A 694 -21.26 -13.22 -15.42
N PHE A 695 -21.87 -14.38 -15.65
CA PHE A 695 -21.24 -15.48 -16.40
C PHE A 695 -20.85 -15.08 -17.83
N GLU A 696 -21.65 -14.28 -18.51
CA GLU A 696 -21.34 -13.80 -19.87
C GLU A 696 -20.09 -12.91 -19.87
N LYS A 697 -19.96 -11.99 -18.90
CA LYS A 697 -18.73 -11.19 -18.73
C LYS A 697 -17.51 -12.04 -18.37
N LEU A 698 -17.71 -13.21 -17.77
CA LEU A 698 -16.66 -14.21 -17.51
C LEU A 698 -16.36 -15.13 -18.70
N GLY A 699 -16.93 -14.85 -19.88
CA GLY A 699 -16.67 -15.59 -21.12
C GLY A 699 -17.44 -16.91 -21.21
N TYR A 700 -18.53 -17.10 -20.47
CA TYR A 700 -19.44 -18.22 -20.71
C TYR A 700 -20.42 -17.89 -21.83
N SER A 701 -20.71 -18.87 -22.70
CA SER A 701 -21.75 -18.71 -23.73
C SER A 701 -23.12 -18.48 -23.10
N LYS A 702 -24.01 -17.73 -23.77
CA LYS A 702 -25.38 -17.48 -23.28
C LYS A 702 -26.12 -18.75 -22.84
N LYS A 703 -26.02 -19.82 -23.64
CA LYS A 703 -26.60 -21.14 -23.31
C LYS A 703 -26.00 -21.74 -22.04
N ARG A 704 -24.69 -21.61 -21.82
CA ARG A 704 -24.03 -22.12 -20.62
C ARG A 704 -24.36 -21.27 -19.39
N ALA A 705 -24.37 -19.96 -19.54
CA ALA A 705 -24.75 -19.01 -18.50
C ALA A 705 -26.18 -19.26 -18.02
N GLU A 706 -27.14 -19.43 -18.93
CA GLU A 706 -28.53 -19.78 -18.58
C GLU A 706 -28.60 -21.11 -17.82
N LYS A 707 -27.90 -22.15 -18.31
CA LYS A 707 -27.83 -23.43 -17.61
C LYS A 707 -27.24 -23.29 -16.20
N LEU A 708 -26.24 -22.43 -16.00
CA LEU A 708 -25.67 -22.16 -14.68
C LEU A 708 -26.67 -21.44 -13.78
N ARG A 709 -27.62 -20.66 -14.31
CA ARG A 709 -28.67 -19.98 -13.54
C ARG A 709 -29.88 -20.85 -13.19
N THR A 710 -30.08 -21.95 -13.93
CA THR A 710 -31.25 -22.83 -13.79
C THR A 710 -30.88 -24.24 -13.31
N LEU A 711 -29.74 -24.39 -12.62
CA LEU A 711 -29.30 -25.69 -12.10
C LEU A 711 -30.33 -26.25 -11.10
N LYS A 712 -30.75 -27.51 -11.30
CA LYS A 712 -31.70 -28.18 -10.39
C LYS A 712 -31.11 -28.31 -8.98
N GLU A 713 -29.78 -28.36 -8.92
CA GLU A 713 -28.97 -28.47 -7.71
C GLU A 713 -29.15 -27.26 -6.77
N ILE A 714 -29.55 -26.10 -7.29
CA ILE A 714 -29.88 -24.90 -6.50
C ILE A 714 -31.08 -25.17 -5.59
N ASN A 715 -32.02 -26.02 -6.01
CA ASN A 715 -33.22 -26.33 -5.23
C ASN A 715 -32.95 -27.25 -4.03
N PHE A 716 -31.83 -28.00 -4.02
CA PHE A 716 -31.42 -28.75 -2.82
C PHE A 716 -30.97 -27.81 -1.69
N SER A 717 -30.40 -26.65 -2.02
CA SER A 717 -29.99 -25.61 -1.06
C SER A 717 -31.20 -24.90 -0.41
N LYS A 718 -32.30 -24.68 -1.17
CA LYS A 718 -33.53 -24.07 -0.63
C LYS A 718 -34.19 -24.89 0.48
N LYS A 719 -34.01 -26.22 0.50
CA LYS A 719 -34.55 -27.10 1.56
C LYS A 719 -33.79 -26.97 2.89
N SER A 720 -32.48 -26.70 2.88
CA SER A 720 -31.70 -26.54 4.11
C SER A 720 -31.92 -25.17 4.78
N ILE A 721 -32.23 -24.13 3.99
CA ILE A 721 -32.57 -22.79 4.50
C ILE A 721 -33.88 -22.82 5.31
N LYS A 722 -34.89 -23.59 4.89
CA LYS A 722 -36.15 -23.75 5.64
C LYS A 722 -35.99 -24.47 6.99
N GLN A 723 -34.98 -25.33 7.15
CA GLN A 723 -34.69 -26.00 8.42
C GLN A 723 -33.92 -25.09 9.40
N LYS A 724 -33.11 -24.13 8.92
CA LYS A 724 -32.37 -23.20 9.77
C LYS A 724 -33.21 -22.08 10.38
N THR A 725 -34.36 -21.75 9.80
CA THR A 725 -35.31 -20.75 10.34
C THR A 725 -36.31 -21.34 11.33
N MET A 726 -36.20 -22.63 11.68
CA MET A 726 -37.10 -23.34 12.61
C MET A 726 -36.46 -23.68 13.96
N PHE A 727 -35.24 -23.23 14.24
CA PHE A 727 -34.55 -23.45 15.52
C PHE A 727 -33.95 -22.16 16.07
#